data_AF-A0A1L2ZKR2-F1
#
_entry.id   AF-A0A1L2ZKR2-F1
#
_cell.length_a   1.000
_cell.length_b   1.000
_cell.length_c   1.000
_cell.angle_alpha   90.00
_cell.angle_beta   90.00
_cell.angle_gamma   90.00
#
_symmetry.space_group_name_H-M   'P 1'
#
loop_
_entity.id
_entity.type
_entity.pdbx_description
1 polymer ?
#
loop_
_entity_poly.entity_id
_entity_poly.type
_entity_poly.pdbx_seq_one_letter_code
_entity_poly.pdbx_strand_id
1 'polypeptide(L)'
;MPRLPSTSAERELLGRRINELSKAQKADSTLLRFYDDGGSYSPREFRVTTELLQPNELYRESVMSDGLADILPLLRDRVHQLPTTSAGRAYQPHTARIGIISDLFLYKSFVGLADFVPITPDNYAEHLDSLDVLLVVSSWRGIDNVSWVGLGGNSPTRRVLLDEIIPQCKAKDIPVVFYSKEDPPNYERFVTISKHCDHIFTSAEEMIPRYQRDAPDAKSYNVLPFGVNPLSHSPIGSRMFPSSTAFFAGSWFTKKYSERAKWGSRILDGIVASKDYELVVFDRNSTLDNSKYIFPLRYSPYLYDAVNHDFLLGLQRSTDVVVNLNSVTASQTMYANRAVELQASGTLIISNYNQGLNSHFPHIHIANSTSDVRRMLDGLTFEELRRVQSAGIRAAFDSELALYRIDKILNVAGIFEQRPSLSARVILEDADDRLRDQFAKQSFGALEVIDSADASNDLPAVDVTLRVSKNFDYGYDYVKDLVNAFKYVDADVVQKLPGSLEIEDKASHLFSDAVREEHGAAYWTGAGNRTETMAAQTAVRGSNASPTSVYSVDAFDFAPRGAENISVSAGQGTPPQLSVVVPVYNNGNHLRFKCFASLKRSSMFKDMEIILVDDGSSDLGTLNTIEDLARTYPNVRTYHFPTGGSGSASRPRNKGLELATAPFVTYLDPDNEAVENGFARLWKLLQGNDANFAIGNMSIWREGFRIARYSHFLKSTMKSDGEFHYPTQKTLVDLEFRAMSIQALVARTEWLRGLKLEQPVGAVGQDSYFFQQMLFYATKIKVLDRTIHTYYSSVESSTVNAVSVKYFRKYLPLEIARSEWLREVGLMDAYRDLKLEQFLSQWYLAKLNKVAPEHREEAEQVIAELSRLYGDYQWTDPAVLEFWERINAAEKAEKQGEESTDEH
;
A
#
# COMPACT_ATOMS: atom_id res chain seq x y z
N MET A 1 -2.18 29.89 -11.23
CA MET A 1 -3.63 30.15 -11.04
C MET A 1 -3.81 31.22 -9.98
N PRO A 2 -4.85 32.07 -10.02
CA PRO A 2 -5.09 33.01 -8.94
C PRO A 2 -5.42 32.19 -7.68
N ARG A 3 -4.64 32.39 -6.62
CA ARG A 3 -5.00 31.92 -5.28
C ARG A 3 -6.41 32.41 -4.98
N LEU A 4 -7.23 31.55 -4.39
CA LEU A 4 -8.54 31.93 -3.87
C LEU A 4 -8.37 33.19 -3.00
N PRO A 5 -9.18 34.25 -3.17
CA PRO A 5 -8.93 35.52 -2.51
C PRO A 5 -9.24 35.42 -1.01
N SER A 6 -8.20 35.55 -0.18
CA SER A 6 -8.19 35.99 1.23
C SER A 6 -8.97 35.13 2.24
N THR A 7 -8.49 34.73 3.42
CA THR A 7 -7.40 35.19 4.30
C THR A 7 -6.96 34.00 5.18
N SER A 8 -5.80 33.37 4.90
CA SER A 8 -5.29 32.29 5.77
C SER A 8 -5.08 32.76 7.22
N ALA A 9 -4.76 34.05 7.40
CA ALA A 9 -4.57 34.69 8.70
C ALA A 9 -5.88 34.80 9.53
N GLU A 10 -7.03 35.09 8.92
CA GLU A 10 -8.30 35.18 9.67
C GLU A 10 -8.85 33.79 10.01
N ARG A 11 -8.64 32.80 9.12
CA ARG A 11 -8.95 31.39 9.37
C ARG A 11 -8.10 30.81 10.51
N GLU A 12 -6.81 31.16 10.55
CA GLU A 12 -5.91 30.77 11.64
C GLU A 12 -6.29 31.46 12.96
N LEU A 13 -6.67 32.74 12.92
CA LEU A 13 -7.14 33.49 14.09
C LEU A 13 -8.44 32.91 14.66
N LEU A 14 -9.40 32.55 13.80
CA LEU A 14 -10.66 31.91 14.20
C LEU A 14 -10.42 30.51 14.79
N GLY A 15 -9.55 29.71 14.15
CA GLY A 15 -9.14 28.40 14.65
C GLY A 15 -8.42 28.46 16.01
N ARG A 16 -7.58 29.48 16.23
CA ARG A 16 -6.95 29.77 17.54
C ARG A 16 -8.01 30.14 18.58
N ARG A 17 -8.96 31.02 18.24
CA ARG A 17 -10.04 31.49 19.12
C ARG A 17 -11.02 30.37 19.52
N ILE A 18 -11.35 29.47 18.59
CA ILE A 18 -12.18 28.28 18.85
C ILE A 18 -11.41 27.25 19.70
N ASN A 19 -10.10 27.08 19.48
CA ASN A 19 -9.26 26.25 20.35
C ASN A 19 -9.17 26.83 21.77
N GLU A 20 -9.11 28.15 21.93
CA GLU A 20 -9.15 28.83 23.23
C GLU A 20 -10.50 28.61 23.93
N LEU A 21 -11.63 28.70 23.23
CA LEU A 21 -12.98 28.41 23.74
C LEU A 21 -13.13 26.93 24.15
N SER A 22 -12.60 26.01 23.35
CA SER A 22 -12.61 24.57 23.66
C SER A 22 -11.68 24.20 24.83
N LYS A 23 -10.56 24.90 24.99
CA LYS A 23 -9.68 24.81 26.17
C LYS A 23 -10.34 25.40 27.41
N ALA A 24 -11.06 26.52 27.28
CA ALA A 24 -11.82 27.13 28.37
C ALA A 24 -12.98 26.24 28.87
N GLN A 25 -13.63 25.47 27.98
CA GLN A 25 -14.61 24.44 28.38
C GLN A 25 -13.99 23.23 29.10
N LYS A 26 -12.69 22.95 28.88
CA LYS A 26 -11.96 21.85 29.56
C LYS A 26 -11.24 22.29 30.82
N ALA A 27 -11.03 23.59 31.00
CA ALA A 27 -10.32 24.15 32.13
C ALA A 27 -11.26 24.35 33.33
N ASP A 28 -11.78 23.24 33.86
CA ASP A 28 -11.80 23.05 35.30
C ASP A 28 -10.67 22.03 35.58
N SER A 29 -9.59 22.51 36.20
CA SER A 29 -8.28 21.87 36.44
C SER A 29 -7.13 22.08 35.41
N THR A 30 -6.30 23.06 35.79
CA THR A 30 -4.82 23.12 35.66
C THR A 30 -4.18 23.77 34.42
N LEU A 31 -3.34 24.77 34.71
CA LEU A 31 -2.56 25.63 33.83
C LEU A 31 -1.71 24.88 32.79
N LEU A 32 -1.73 25.37 31.54
CA LEU A 32 -0.72 25.05 30.52
C LEU A 32 -0.03 26.34 30.05
N ARG A 33 1.27 26.44 30.34
CA ARG A 33 2.21 27.40 29.72
C ARG A 33 2.69 26.81 28.39
N PHE A 34 2.73 27.62 27.34
CA PHE A 34 3.48 27.34 26.12
C PHE A 34 4.55 28.41 25.94
N TYR A 35 5.77 27.99 25.66
CA TYR A 35 6.84 28.84 25.14
C TYR A 35 6.57 29.07 23.65
N ASP A 36 6.64 30.33 23.23
CA ASP A 36 6.61 30.75 21.83
C ASP A 36 7.94 31.46 21.52
N ASP A 37 8.59 31.05 20.44
CA ASP A 37 9.76 31.75 19.90
C ASP A 37 9.27 32.98 19.13
N GLY A 38 9.40 34.14 19.75
CA GLY A 38 9.66 35.43 19.10
C GLY A 38 8.63 35.96 18.10
N GLY A 39 7.63 36.68 18.60
CA GLY A 39 6.85 37.63 17.79
C GLY A 39 5.74 38.31 18.59
N SER A 40 5.92 39.59 18.94
CA SER A 40 4.94 40.37 19.72
C SER A 40 3.72 40.77 18.89
N TYR A 41 2.52 40.39 19.34
CA TYR A 41 1.26 41.03 18.91
C TYR A 41 0.36 41.29 20.12
N SER A 42 -0.17 42.52 20.22
CA SER A 42 -1.05 42.96 21.31
C SER A 42 -2.51 42.56 21.01
N PRO A 43 -3.27 41.94 21.93
CA PRO A 43 -4.66 41.60 21.70
C PRO A 43 -5.59 42.79 22.00
N ARG A 44 -6.52 43.09 21.07
CA ARG A 44 -7.73 43.86 21.37
C ARG A 44 -8.78 42.90 21.95
N GLU A 45 -9.29 43.22 23.14
CA GLU A 45 -10.39 42.49 23.79
C GLU A 45 -11.70 42.65 23.02
N PHE A 46 -12.40 41.54 22.77
CA PHE A 46 -13.81 41.52 22.44
C PHE A 46 -14.53 40.59 23.41
N ARG A 47 -15.51 41.13 24.15
CA ARG A 47 -16.42 40.37 25.03
C ARG A 47 -17.41 39.57 24.19
N VAL A 48 -17.42 38.24 24.34
CA VAL A 48 -18.51 37.37 23.89
C VAL A 48 -19.38 37.07 25.11
N THR A 49 -20.66 37.42 25.02
CA THR A 49 -21.69 37.09 26.02
C THR A 49 -21.96 35.59 26.00
N THR A 50 -21.76 34.92 27.13
CA THR A 50 -21.98 33.48 27.33
C THR A 50 -23.47 33.16 27.47
N GLU A 51 -24.11 32.70 26.39
CA GLU A 51 -25.19 31.71 26.50
C GLU A 51 -24.57 30.33 26.19
N LEU A 52 -24.77 29.36 27.10
CA LEU A 52 -24.19 28.02 27.04
C LEU A 52 -24.87 27.17 25.95
N LEU A 53 -24.44 27.34 24.70
CA LEU A 53 -24.84 26.46 23.60
C LEU A 53 -24.33 25.03 23.83
N GLN A 54 -25.15 24.02 23.51
CA GLN A 54 -24.72 22.62 23.53
C GLN A 54 -23.61 22.40 22.49
N PRO A 55 -22.66 21.44 22.68
CA PRO A 55 -21.59 21.20 21.71
C PRO A 55 -22.07 20.95 20.27
N ASN A 56 -23.26 20.39 20.08
CA ASN A 56 -23.89 20.20 18.77
C ASN A 56 -24.35 21.53 18.14
N GLU A 57 -24.82 22.48 18.96
CA GLU A 57 -25.27 23.80 18.51
C GLU A 57 -24.08 24.69 18.15
N LEU A 58 -23.02 24.70 18.96
CA LEU A 58 -21.74 25.34 18.63
C LEU A 58 -21.12 24.77 17.34
N TYR A 59 -21.19 23.45 17.15
CA TYR A 59 -20.71 22.80 15.93
C TYR A 59 -21.52 23.25 14.72
N ARG A 60 -22.86 23.22 14.79
CA ARG A 60 -23.75 23.67 13.71
C ARG A 60 -23.57 25.16 13.40
N GLU A 61 -23.52 26.02 14.40
CA GLU A 61 -23.27 27.45 14.20
C GLU A 61 -21.89 27.69 13.58
N SER A 62 -20.86 26.95 13.98
CA SER A 62 -19.51 27.09 13.40
C SER A 62 -19.37 26.57 11.97
N VAL A 63 -20.19 25.59 11.56
CA VAL A 63 -20.29 25.12 10.16
C VAL A 63 -21.09 26.13 9.31
N MET A 64 -22.01 26.87 9.94
CA MET A 64 -22.90 27.83 9.29
C MET A 64 -22.36 29.26 9.24
N SER A 65 -21.44 29.64 10.14
CA SER A 65 -20.92 31.01 10.24
C SER A 65 -19.68 31.23 9.37
N ASP A 66 -19.90 31.88 8.23
CA ASP A 66 -18.97 32.70 7.47
C ASP A 66 -17.56 32.15 7.19
N GLY A 67 -17.45 31.49 6.04
CA GLY A 67 -16.19 31.38 5.31
C GLY A 67 -16.12 30.20 4.35
N LEU A 68 -16.93 30.19 3.27
CA LEU A 68 -16.72 29.51 1.95
C LEU A 68 -18.04 29.18 1.22
N ALA A 69 -19.04 30.08 1.26
CA ALA A 69 -20.24 29.97 0.43
C ALA A 69 -19.94 29.89 -1.08
N ASP A 70 -18.75 30.34 -1.50
CA ASP A 70 -18.36 30.46 -2.91
C ASP A 70 -17.73 29.20 -3.54
N ILE A 71 -17.25 28.22 -2.75
CA ILE A 71 -16.56 27.04 -3.32
C ILE A 71 -17.53 25.94 -3.78
N LEU A 72 -18.64 25.74 -3.07
CA LEU A 72 -19.61 24.69 -3.41
C LEU A 72 -20.23 24.90 -4.80
N PRO A 73 -20.65 26.12 -5.20
CA PRO A 73 -21.11 26.38 -6.57
C PRO A 73 -20.03 26.05 -7.60
N LEU A 74 -18.77 26.41 -7.35
CA LEU A 74 -17.65 26.13 -8.24
C LEU A 74 -17.35 24.63 -8.35
N LEU A 75 -17.40 23.87 -7.25
CA LEU A 75 -17.26 22.41 -7.28
C LEU A 75 -18.43 21.74 -8.01
N ARG A 76 -19.66 22.25 -7.84
CA ARG A 76 -20.83 21.79 -8.61
C ARG A 76 -20.64 22.03 -10.09
N ASP A 77 -20.23 23.22 -10.49
CA ASP A 77 -19.96 23.55 -11.89
C ASP A 77 -18.91 22.62 -12.52
N ARG A 78 -17.78 22.38 -11.81
CA ARG A 78 -16.77 21.40 -12.24
C ARG A 78 -17.35 20.01 -12.44
N VAL A 79 -18.11 19.50 -11.47
CA VAL A 79 -18.71 18.17 -11.57
C VAL A 79 -19.72 18.09 -12.71
N HIS A 80 -20.51 19.14 -12.95
CA HIS A 80 -21.47 19.21 -14.06
C HIS A 80 -20.81 19.22 -15.45
N GLN A 81 -19.58 19.74 -15.55
CA GLN A 81 -18.81 19.77 -16.80
C GLN A 81 -18.05 18.46 -17.08
N LEU A 82 -17.97 17.53 -16.13
CA LEU A 82 -17.29 16.26 -16.35
C LEU A 82 -18.04 15.42 -17.40
N PRO A 83 -17.33 14.74 -18.30
CA PRO A 83 -17.94 13.79 -19.21
C PRO A 83 -18.60 12.65 -18.43
N THR A 84 -19.66 12.09 -18.99
CA THR A 84 -20.31 10.90 -18.44
C THR A 84 -19.34 9.74 -18.41
N THR A 85 -19.44 8.92 -17.37
CA THR A 85 -18.81 7.59 -17.38
C THR A 85 -19.46 6.73 -18.45
N SER A 86 -18.73 5.75 -18.97
CA SER A 86 -19.22 4.80 -19.97
C SER A 86 -18.95 3.36 -19.52
N ALA A 87 -19.74 2.41 -20.01
CA ALA A 87 -19.27 1.03 -20.06
C ALA A 87 -18.01 1.00 -20.93
N GLY A 88 -16.95 0.32 -20.51
CA GLY A 88 -15.77 0.16 -21.36
C GLY A 88 -16.10 -0.64 -22.62
N ARG A 89 -15.34 -0.46 -23.70
CA ARG A 89 -15.46 -1.28 -24.91
C ARG A 89 -15.32 -2.79 -24.63
N ALA A 90 -14.48 -3.15 -23.67
CA ALA A 90 -14.25 -4.52 -23.20
C ALA A 90 -15.31 -5.01 -22.18
N TYR A 91 -16.32 -4.18 -21.87
CA TYR A 91 -17.33 -4.50 -20.87
C TYR A 91 -18.28 -5.59 -21.35
N GLN A 92 -18.37 -6.67 -20.58
CA GLN A 92 -19.24 -7.81 -20.86
C GLN A 92 -19.89 -8.25 -19.54
N PRO A 93 -21.13 -7.87 -19.24
CA PRO A 93 -21.79 -8.30 -18.01
C PRO A 93 -22.10 -9.81 -18.07
N HIS A 94 -22.23 -10.43 -16.91
CA HIS A 94 -22.62 -11.84 -16.83
C HIS A 94 -24.13 -11.97 -17.07
N THR A 95 -24.56 -13.09 -17.68
CA THR A 95 -25.99 -13.37 -17.90
C THR A 95 -26.69 -14.00 -16.69
N ALA A 96 -25.98 -14.26 -15.59
CA ALA A 96 -26.53 -14.94 -14.42
C ALA A 96 -27.53 -14.05 -13.69
N ARG A 97 -28.60 -14.67 -13.20
CA ARG A 97 -29.65 -14.05 -12.42
C ARG A 97 -29.42 -14.27 -10.93
N ILE A 98 -28.95 -13.21 -10.26
CA ILE A 98 -28.45 -13.25 -8.89
C ILE A 98 -29.47 -12.60 -7.96
N GLY A 99 -30.07 -13.38 -7.07
CA GLY A 99 -30.86 -12.84 -5.97
C GLY A 99 -29.93 -12.18 -4.95
N ILE A 100 -30.20 -10.95 -4.52
CA ILE A 100 -29.31 -10.23 -3.60
C ILE A 100 -30.04 -9.66 -2.39
N ILE A 101 -29.49 -9.94 -1.20
CA ILE A 101 -29.87 -9.31 0.07
C ILE A 101 -28.67 -8.48 0.53
N SER A 102 -28.71 -7.16 0.32
CA SER A 102 -27.64 -6.24 0.70
C SER A 102 -28.16 -4.87 1.11
N ASP A 103 -27.26 -3.95 1.49
CA ASP A 103 -27.56 -2.52 1.54
C ASP A 103 -27.37 -1.86 0.17
N LEU A 104 -27.91 -0.65 0.06
CA LEU A 104 -27.94 0.14 -1.17
C LEU A 104 -26.53 0.46 -1.72
N PHE A 105 -25.54 0.68 -0.85
CA PHE A 105 -24.20 1.07 -1.30
C PHE A 105 -23.49 -0.09 -1.98
N LEU A 106 -23.52 -1.29 -1.40
CA LEU A 106 -22.95 -2.46 -2.06
C LEU A 106 -23.73 -2.79 -3.33
N TYR A 107 -25.07 -2.75 -3.30
CA TYR A 107 -25.89 -3.00 -4.48
C TYR A 107 -25.47 -2.10 -5.65
N LYS A 108 -25.34 -0.78 -5.43
CA LYS A 108 -24.87 0.17 -6.44
C LYS A 108 -23.49 -0.16 -7.02
N SER A 109 -22.60 -0.77 -6.24
CA SER A 109 -21.30 -1.21 -6.75
C SER A 109 -21.37 -2.42 -7.69
N PHE A 110 -22.50 -3.15 -7.72
CA PHE A 110 -22.70 -4.31 -8.59
C PHE A 110 -23.72 -4.10 -9.70
N VAL A 111 -24.52 -3.02 -9.66
CA VAL A 111 -25.50 -2.70 -10.70
C VAL A 111 -24.85 -2.72 -12.09
N GLY A 112 -25.52 -3.41 -13.02
CA GLY A 112 -25.11 -3.55 -14.40
C GLY A 112 -24.19 -4.75 -14.67
N LEU A 113 -23.52 -5.31 -13.66
CA LEU A 113 -22.51 -6.37 -13.85
C LEU A 113 -23.11 -7.76 -14.11
N ALA A 114 -24.34 -7.99 -13.66
CA ALA A 114 -25.16 -9.19 -13.88
C ALA A 114 -26.65 -8.83 -13.72
N ASP A 115 -27.57 -9.78 -13.89
CA ASP A 115 -29.00 -9.58 -13.60
C ASP A 115 -29.25 -9.72 -12.09
N PHE A 116 -29.13 -8.61 -11.35
CA PHE A 116 -29.37 -8.60 -9.91
C PHE A 116 -30.85 -8.37 -9.57
N VAL A 117 -31.42 -9.29 -8.79
CA VAL A 117 -32.80 -9.24 -8.29
C VAL A 117 -32.78 -8.99 -6.78
N PRO A 118 -33.16 -7.79 -6.29
CA PRO A 118 -33.23 -7.55 -4.86
C PRO A 118 -34.31 -8.41 -4.18
N ILE A 119 -33.91 -9.17 -3.17
CA ILE A 119 -34.81 -10.05 -2.42
C ILE A 119 -35.22 -9.37 -1.11
N THR A 120 -36.50 -9.37 -0.80
CA THR A 120 -37.13 -8.86 0.42
C THR A 120 -38.01 -9.93 1.06
N PRO A 121 -38.39 -9.78 2.34
CA PRO A 121 -39.35 -10.70 2.97
C PRO A 121 -40.70 -10.78 2.25
N ASP A 122 -41.08 -9.75 1.50
CA ASP A 122 -42.40 -9.65 0.87
C ASP A 122 -42.40 -10.15 -0.59
N ASN A 123 -41.25 -10.19 -1.27
CA ASN A 123 -41.17 -10.55 -2.70
C ASN A 123 -40.46 -11.87 -2.99
N TYR A 124 -39.82 -12.52 -2.00
CA TYR A 124 -38.91 -13.64 -2.26
C TYR A 124 -39.62 -14.79 -3.02
N ALA A 125 -40.86 -15.12 -2.63
CA ALA A 125 -41.63 -16.22 -3.19
C ALA A 125 -41.88 -16.08 -4.70
N GLU A 126 -41.91 -14.85 -5.22
CA GLU A 126 -42.13 -14.56 -6.65
C GLU A 126 -40.85 -14.71 -7.48
N HIS A 127 -39.67 -14.67 -6.85
CA HIS A 127 -38.39 -14.58 -7.55
C HIS A 127 -37.52 -15.82 -7.43
N LEU A 128 -37.63 -16.59 -6.34
CA LEU A 128 -36.71 -17.70 -6.05
C LEU A 128 -36.58 -18.70 -7.20
N ASP A 129 -37.67 -19.02 -7.90
CA ASP A 129 -37.69 -20.01 -9.00
C ASP A 129 -36.86 -19.61 -10.22
N SER A 130 -36.49 -18.35 -10.33
CA SER A 130 -35.73 -17.80 -11.47
C SER A 130 -34.25 -17.55 -11.16
N LEU A 131 -33.80 -17.80 -9.94
CA LEU A 131 -32.44 -17.44 -9.52
C LEU A 131 -31.45 -18.56 -9.83
N ASP A 132 -30.29 -18.17 -10.35
CA ASP A 132 -29.14 -19.07 -10.47
C ASP A 132 -28.39 -19.17 -9.13
N VAL A 133 -28.35 -18.09 -8.35
CA VAL A 133 -27.66 -18.02 -7.05
C VAL A 133 -28.32 -16.99 -6.14
N LEU A 134 -28.30 -17.26 -4.82
CA LEU A 134 -28.70 -16.29 -3.79
C LEU A 134 -27.46 -15.75 -3.06
N LEU A 135 -27.23 -14.44 -3.14
CA LEU A 135 -26.18 -13.72 -2.45
C LEU A 135 -26.73 -12.99 -1.21
N VAL A 136 -26.33 -13.47 -0.02
CA VAL A 136 -26.69 -12.91 1.28
C VAL A 136 -25.52 -12.12 1.85
N VAL A 137 -25.66 -10.79 1.95
CA VAL A 137 -24.59 -9.90 2.40
C VAL A 137 -24.81 -9.47 3.86
N SER A 138 -23.72 -9.31 4.62
CA SER A 138 -23.76 -8.68 5.94
C SER A 138 -24.24 -7.21 5.85
N SER A 139 -25.54 -6.98 6.07
CA SER A 139 -26.17 -5.66 5.94
C SER A 139 -27.13 -5.37 7.10
N TRP A 140 -27.30 -4.08 7.43
CA TRP A 140 -28.05 -3.65 8.62
C TRP A 140 -29.53 -3.32 8.37
N ARG A 141 -29.90 -2.87 7.15
CA ARG A 141 -31.23 -2.31 6.85
C ARG A 141 -31.85 -2.69 5.49
N GLY A 142 -31.13 -3.41 4.60
CA GLY A 142 -31.62 -3.71 3.25
C GLY A 142 -31.43 -2.56 2.26
N ILE A 143 -31.73 -2.78 0.97
CA ILE A 143 -31.52 -1.78 -0.11
C ILE A 143 -32.47 -0.58 -0.02
N ASP A 144 -33.66 -0.79 0.52
CA ASP A 144 -34.73 0.19 0.75
C ASP A 144 -34.62 0.85 2.14
N ASN A 145 -33.60 0.47 2.92
CA ASN A 145 -33.40 0.84 4.33
C ASN A 145 -34.50 0.36 5.30
N VAL A 146 -35.39 -0.55 4.88
CA VAL A 146 -36.53 -1.03 5.68
C VAL A 146 -36.61 -2.56 5.73
N SER A 147 -36.60 -3.24 4.58
CA SER A 147 -36.91 -4.68 4.44
C SER A 147 -36.05 -5.61 5.29
N TRP A 148 -34.81 -5.23 5.59
CA TRP A 148 -33.85 -6.08 6.32
C TRP A 148 -33.32 -5.46 7.61
N VAL A 149 -34.09 -4.56 8.24
CA VAL A 149 -33.72 -3.99 9.53
C VAL A 149 -33.55 -5.09 10.58
N GLY A 150 -32.41 -5.06 11.28
CA GLY A 150 -32.13 -5.95 12.41
C GLY A 150 -31.51 -7.30 12.05
N LEU A 151 -31.10 -7.50 10.78
CA LEU A 151 -30.55 -8.76 10.28
C LEU A 151 -29.34 -9.30 11.08
N GLY A 152 -28.47 -8.43 11.58
CA GLY A 152 -27.32 -8.80 12.43
C GLY A 152 -27.66 -9.07 13.91
N GLY A 153 -28.95 -9.16 14.25
CA GLY A 153 -29.48 -9.43 15.59
C GLY A 153 -30.43 -10.62 15.60
N ASN A 154 -31.27 -10.74 16.64
CA ASN A 154 -32.41 -11.66 16.65
C ASN A 154 -33.66 -10.87 16.24
N SER A 155 -34.09 -10.98 14.98
CA SER A 155 -35.22 -10.23 14.41
C SER A 155 -36.19 -11.16 13.67
N PRO A 156 -37.47 -10.76 13.48
CA PRO A 156 -38.42 -11.47 12.63
C PRO A 156 -37.90 -11.65 11.20
N THR A 157 -37.31 -10.61 10.61
CA THR A 157 -36.73 -10.64 9.26
C THR A 157 -35.61 -11.67 9.12
N ARG A 158 -34.78 -11.84 10.16
CA ARG A 158 -33.75 -12.88 10.17
C ARG A 158 -34.36 -14.28 10.21
N ARG A 159 -35.48 -14.48 10.92
CA ARG A 159 -36.18 -15.77 10.91
C ARG A 159 -36.72 -16.10 9.53
N VAL A 160 -37.33 -15.14 8.83
CA VAL A 160 -37.76 -15.35 7.43
C VAL A 160 -36.58 -15.81 6.54
N LEU A 161 -35.41 -15.19 6.68
CA LEU A 161 -34.22 -15.61 5.93
C LEU A 161 -33.80 -17.06 6.24
N LEU A 162 -33.71 -17.41 7.53
CA LEU A 162 -33.17 -18.69 7.98
C LEU A 162 -34.17 -19.86 7.88
N ASP A 163 -35.44 -19.58 8.12
CA ASP A 163 -36.50 -20.59 8.25
C ASP A 163 -37.28 -20.78 6.94
N GLU A 164 -37.29 -19.78 6.05
CA GLU A 164 -38.07 -19.81 4.80
C GLU A 164 -37.18 -19.70 3.55
N ILE A 165 -36.43 -18.60 3.39
CA ILE A 165 -35.73 -18.30 2.12
C ILE A 165 -34.59 -19.28 1.84
N ILE A 166 -33.63 -19.42 2.77
CA ILE A 166 -32.47 -20.31 2.57
C ILE A 166 -32.91 -21.78 2.39
N PRO A 167 -33.83 -22.34 3.21
CA PRO A 167 -34.34 -23.69 2.99
C PRO A 167 -34.99 -23.90 1.62
N GLN A 168 -35.77 -22.92 1.12
CA GLN A 168 -36.40 -23.01 -0.19
C GLN A 168 -35.37 -22.97 -1.34
N CYS A 169 -34.33 -22.12 -1.24
CA CYS A 169 -33.22 -22.15 -2.21
C CYS A 169 -32.54 -23.52 -2.24
N LYS A 170 -32.23 -24.08 -1.07
CA LYS A 170 -31.60 -25.40 -0.97
C LYS A 170 -32.49 -26.53 -1.51
N ALA A 171 -33.80 -26.46 -1.28
CA ALA A 171 -34.75 -27.44 -1.82
C ALA A 171 -34.88 -27.38 -3.35
N LYS A 172 -34.42 -26.29 -3.97
CA LYS A 172 -34.41 -26.05 -5.42
C LYS A 172 -33.02 -26.15 -6.03
N ASP A 173 -32.03 -26.63 -5.27
CA ASP A 173 -30.61 -26.70 -5.67
C ASP A 173 -29.99 -25.35 -6.09
N ILE A 174 -30.53 -24.24 -5.57
CA ILE A 174 -29.98 -22.89 -5.78
C ILE A 174 -28.86 -22.66 -4.76
N PRO A 175 -27.59 -22.45 -5.17
CA PRO A 175 -26.49 -22.18 -4.26
C PRO A 175 -26.73 -20.92 -3.42
N VAL A 176 -26.49 -21.01 -2.12
CA VAL A 176 -26.57 -19.86 -1.21
C VAL A 176 -25.18 -19.39 -0.81
N VAL A 177 -24.83 -18.17 -1.19
CA VAL A 177 -23.54 -17.55 -0.91
C VAL A 177 -23.72 -16.50 0.19
N PHE A 178 -22.95 -16.62 1.27
CA PHE A 178 -22.82 -15.57 2.27
C PHE A 178 -21.59 -14.69 1.99
N TYR A 179 -21.74 -13.37 2.04
CA TYR A 179 -20.62 -12.43 1.93
C TYR A 179 -20.60 -11.45 3.11
N SER A 180 -19.60 -11.57 3.98
CA SER A 180 -19.32 -10.54 5.00
C SER A 180 -18.44 -9.45 4.42
N LYS A 181 -19.04 -8.30 4.12
CA LYS A 181 -18.38 -7.18 3.43
C LYS A 181 -17.50 -6.30 4.32
N GLU A 182 -17.63 -6.38 5.64
CA GLU A 182 -16.86 -5.56 6.60
C GLU A 182 -16.42 -6.40 7.80
N ASP A 183 -15.71 -7.48 7.53
CA ASP A 183 -15.00 -8.23 8.57
C ASP A 183 -13.64 -7.60 8.92
N PRO A 184 -13.10 -7.83 10.13
CA PRO A 184 -13.72 -8.53 11.27
C PRO A 184 -14.91 -7.86 12.00
N PRO A 185 -15.18 -6.53 11.92
CA PRO A 185 -16.22 -5.89 12.72
C PRO A 185 -17.62 -6.52 12.64
N ASN A 186 -17.98 -7.10 11.49
CA ASN A 186 -19.29 -7.71 11.27
C ASN A 186 -19.39 -9.16 11.77
N TYR A 187 -18.27 -9.86 11.92
CA TYR A 187 -18.24 -11.31 12.17
C TYR A 187 -19.25 -11.79 13.23
N GLU A 188 -19.14 -11.26 14.46
CA GLU A 188 -19.96 -11.70 15.60
C GLU A 188 -21.47 -11.50 15.37
N ARG A 189 -21.84 -10.55 14.50
CA ARG A 189 -23.23 -10.20 14.22
C ARG A 189 -23.86 -11.09 13.16
N PHE A 190 -23.06 -11.62 12.23
CA PHE A 190 -23.56 -12.31 11.04
C PHE A 190 -23.09 -13.76 10.90
N VAL A 191 -22.13 -14.24 11.71
CA VAL A 191 -21.61 -15.63 11.65
C VAL A 191 -22.75 -16.66 11.72
N THR A 192 -23.79 -16.38 12.49
CA THR A 192 -24.94 -17.27 12.62
C THR A 192 -25.75 -17.43 11.34
N ILE A 193 -25.75 -16.46 10.42
CA ILE A 193 -26.35 -16.59 9.09
C ILE A 193 -25.44 -17.44 8.21
N SER A 194 -24.12 -17.21 8.25
CA SER A 194 -23.15 -17.93 7.42
C SER A 194 -23.19 -19.46 7.58
N LYS A 195 -23.58 -19.96 8.77
CA LYS A 195 -23.74 -21.39 9.06
C LYS A 195 -24.79 -22.09 8.20
N HIS A 196 -25.72 -21.33 7.62
CA HIS A 196 -26.79 -21.87 6.79
C HIS A 196 -26.50 -21.78 5.30
N CYS A 197 -25.37 -21.18 4.89
CA CYS A 197 -25.03 -20.96 3.49
C CYS A 197 -24.05 -22.03 2.96
N ASP A 198 -24.05 -22.26 1.65
CA ASP A 198 -23.17 -23.22 0.98
C ASP A 198 -21.73 -22.71 0.88
N HIS A 199 -21.58 -21.43 0.55
CA HIS A 199 -20.26 -20.82 0.34
C HIS A 199 -20.15 -19.54 1.17
N ILE A 200 -18.99 -19.35 1.81
CA ILE A 200 -18.73 -18.20 2.67
C ILE A 200 -17.60 -17.37 2.05
N PHE A 201 -17.89 -16.08 1.84
CA PHE A 201 -16.91 -15.07 1.49
C PHE A 201 -16.74 -14.09 2.65
N THR A 202 -15.49 -13.75 2.95
CA THR A 202 -15.12 -12.71 3.91
C THR A 202 -14.24 -11.67 3.24
N SER A 203 -14.39 -10.41 3.62
CA SER A 203 -13.50 -9.33 3.18
C SER A 203 -12.10 -9.41 3.82
N ALA A 204 -11.95 -10.12 4.95
CA ALA A 204 -10.69 -10.25 5.68
C ALA A 204 -10.22 -11.71 5.69
N GLU A 205 -9.12 -12.02 4.99
CA GLU A 205 -8.55 -13.37 4.93
C GLU A 205 -8.24 -13.96 6.31
N GLU A 206 -7.92 -13.10 7.27
CA GLU A 206 -7.62 -13.47 8.66
C GLU A 206 -8.83 -14.11 9.37
N MET A 207 -10.03 -13.97 8.81
CA MET A 207 -11.26 -14.54 9.34
C MET A 207 -11.59 -15.94 8.81
N ILE A 208 -10.90 -16.42 7.77
CA ILE A 208 -11.13 -17.77 7.21
C ILE A 208 -11.06 -18.86 8.29
N PRO A 209 -10.02 -18.93 9.14
CA PRO A 209 -9.93 -19.97 10.17
C PRO A 209 -11.08 -19.93 11.18
N ARG A 210 -11.63 -18.74 11.45
CA ARG A 210 -12.78 -18.59 12.35
C ARG A 210 -14.07 -19.10 11.71
N TYR A 211 -14.30 -18.79 10.43
CA TYR A 211 -15.44 -19.34 9.70
C TYR A 211 -15.37 -20.85 9.55
N GLN A 212 -14.20 -21.42 9.27
CA GLN A 212 -14.00 -22.88 9.22
C GLN A 212 -14.38 -23.55 10.53
N ARG A 213 -14.04 -22.92 11.67
CA ARG A 213 -14.39 -23.42 13.00
C ARG A 213 -15.89 -23.27 13.31
N ASP A 214 -16.46 -22.10 13.05
CA ASP A 214 -17.80 -21.75 13.53
C ASP A 214 -18.94 -22.14 12.56
N ALA A 215 -18.61 -22.38 11.30
CA ALA A 215 -19.52 -22.80 10.22
C ALA A 215 -18.90 -23.95 9.38
N PRO A 216 -18.61 -25.12 9.98
CA PRO A 216 -17.88 -26.23 9.33
C PRO A 216 -18.62 -26.89 8.17
N ASP A 217 -19.94 -26.68 8.08
CA ASP A 217 -20.80 -27.32 7.07
C ASP A 217 -20.78 -26.58 5.71
N ALA A 218 -20.10 -25.43 5.61
CA ALA A 218 -19.95 -24.72 4.35
C ALA A 218 -19.01 -25.50 3.40
N LYS A 219 -19.36 -25.55 2.11
CA LYS A 219 -18.60 -26.22 1.06
C LYS A 219 -17.26 -25.54 0.77
N SER A 220 -17.16 -24.22 0.98
CA SER A 220 -15.93 -23.46 0.73
C SER A 220 -15.87 -22.15 1.52
N TYR A 221 -14.64 -21.70 1.80
CA TYR A 221 -14.33 -20.45 2.49
C TYR A 221 -13.39 -19.63 1.62
N ASN A 222 -13.79 -18.42 1.28
CA ASN A 222 -13.12 -17.61 0.27
C ASN A 222 -12.93 -16.17 0.75
N VAL A 223 -11.93 -15.50 0.18
CA VAL A 223 -11.72 -14.07 0.37
C VAL A 223 -12.38 -13.29 -0.77
N LEU A 224 -13.07 -12.20 -0.46
CA LEU A 224 -13.58 -11.25 -1.44
C LEU A 224 -13.31 -9.81 -1.01
N PRO A 225 -12.20 -9.19 -1.47
CA PRO A 225 -11.98 -7.77 -1.31
C PRO A 225 -13.03 -6.97 -2.11
N PHE A 226 -13.14 -5.67 -1.82
CA PHE A 226 -13.95 -4.79 -2.64
C PHE A 226 -13.43 -4.67 -4.07
N GLY A 227 -14.25 -4.12 -4.97
CA GLY A 227 -13.87 -3.90 -6.36
C GLY A 227 -14.54 -2.67 -6.96
N VAL A 228 -14.07 -2.29 -8.14
CA VAL A 228 -14.46 -1.09 -8.88
C VAL A 228 -15.47 -1.43 -9.96
N ASN A 229 -16.59 -0.73 -9.98
CA ASN A 229 -17.53 -0.77 -11.10
C ASN A 229 -17.13 0.30 -12.14
N PRO A 230 -16.70 -0.08 -13.36
CA PRO A 230 -16.30 0.86 -14.41
C PRO A 230 -17.47 1.78 -14.86
N LEU A 231 -18.72 1.34 -14.65
CA LEU A 231 -19.90 2.17 -14.95
C LEU A 231 -20.01 3.40 -14.04
N SER A 232 -19.43 3.34 -12.83
CA SER A 232 -19.51 4.41 -11.83
C SER A 232 -18.18 5.11 -11.57
N HIS A 233 -17.06 4.43 -11.81
CA HIS A 233 -15.72 4.93 -11.53
C HIS A 233 -14.87 4.85 -12.78
N SER A 234 -14.33 5.98 -13.20
CA SER A 234 -13.39 6.05 -14.33
C SER A 234 -12.52 7.30 -14.20
N PRO A 235 -11.37 7.34 -14.88
CA PRO A 235 -10.56 8.55 -14.92
C PRO A 235 -11.06 9.57 -15.96
N ILE A 236 -12.15 9.29 -16.69
CA ILE A 236 -12.66 10.15 -17.77
C ILE A 236 -12.95 11.56 -17.23
N GLY A 237 -12.27 12.57 -17.78
CA GLY A 237 -12.36 13.97 -17.37
C GLY A 237 -11.55 14.35 -16.13
N SER A 238 -10.77 13.43 -15.55
CA SER A 238 -10.06 13.67 -14.29
C SER A 238 -8.94 14.72 -14.37
N ARG A 239 -8.56 15.16 -15.58
CA ARG A 239 -7.53 16.20 -15.80
C ARG A 239 -8.10 17.55 -16.20
N MET A 240 -9.43 17.68 -16.31
CA MET A 240 -10.07 18.96 -16.68
C MET A 240 -9.87 20.05 -15.63
N PHE A 241 -9.78 19.67 -14.36
CA PHE A 241 -9.76 20.62 -13.24
C PHE A 241 -8.63 20.33 -12.26
N PRO A 242 -7.36 20.59 -12.62
CA PRO A 242 -6.25 20.49 -11.68
C PRO A 242 -6.54 21.35 -10.45
N SER A 243 -6.35 20.79 -9.25
CA SER A 243 -6.75 21.46 -8.02
C SER A 243 -5.72 21.30 -6.91
N SER A 244 -5.31 22.42 -6.33
CA SER A 244 -4.56 22.50 -5.07
C SER A 244 -5.47 22.28 -3.85
N THR A 245 -6.36 21.30 -3.94
CA THR A 245 -7.33 20.98 -2.89
C THR A 245 -7.16 19.53 -2.49
N ALA A 246 -7.00 19.29 -1.20
CA ALA A 246 -7.04 17.96 -0.62
C ALA A 246 -8.37 17.77 0.09
N PHE A 247 -9.12 16.75 -0.33
CA PHE A 247 -10.49 16.54 0.11
C PHE A 247 -10.64 15.31 1.01
N PHE A 248 -11.52 15.38 2.01
CA PHE A 248 -12.00 14.23 2.78
C PHE A 248 -13.53 14.21 2.81
N ALA A 249 -14.16 13.10 2.42
CA ALA A 249 -15.56 12.84 2.74
C ALA A 249 -15.69 11.59 3.59
N GLY A 250 -16.36 11.72 4.73
CA GLY A 250 -16.64 10.57 5.56
C GLY A 250 -17.14 10.94 6.93
N SER A 251 -17.33 9.91 7.74
CA SER A 251 -17.71 10.05 9.14
C SER A 251 -16.48 10.26 10.00
N TRP A 252 -16.57 11.19 10.95
CA TRP A 252 -15.72 11.20 12.14
C TRP A 252 -16.37 10.37 13.22
N PHE A 253 -15.60 9.68 14.06
CA PHE A 253 -16.15 8.97 15.21
C PHE A 253 -15.47 9.46 16.48
N THR A 254 -16.25 9.94 17.45
CA THR A 254 -15.70 10.52 18.68
C THR A 254 -15.16 9.47 19.65
N LYS A 255 -15.68 8.24 19.60
CA LYS A 255 -15.29 7.14 20.51
C LYS A 255 -14.97 5.80 19.80
N LYS A 256 -15.83 5.37 18.86
CA LYS A 256 -15.69 4.11 18.12
C LYS A 256 -14.59 4.30 17.06
N TYR A 257 -13.40 3.72 17.21
CA TYR A 257 -12.20 3.92 16.36
C TYR A 257 -11.34 5.15 16.71
N SER A 258 -10.89 5.24 17.96
CA SER A 258 -9.97 6.30 18.43
C SER A 258 -8.66 6.39 17.63
N GLU A 259 -8.05 5.26 17.26
CA GLU A 259 -6.83 5.27 16.45
C GLU A 259 -7.07 5.81 15.03
N ARG A 260 -8.22 5.49 14.40
CA ARG A 260 -8.62 6.09 13.11
C ARG A 260 -8.73 7.61 13.23
N ALA A 261 -9.38 8.11 14.29
CA ALA A 261 -9.52 9.55 14.53
C ALA A 261 -8.16 10.23 14.80
N LYS A 262 -7.28 9.59 15.58
CA LYS A 262 -5.93 10.10 15.86
C LYS A 262 -5.07 10.23 14.61
N TRP A 263 -5.09 9.22 13.73
CA TRP A 263 -4.37 9.28 12.45
C TRP A 263 -5.05 10.22 11.46
N GLY A 264 -6.38 10.24 11.42
CA GLY A 264 -7.15 11.24 10.68
C GLY A 264 -6.72 12.65 11.05
N SER A 265 -6.57 12.95 12.35
CA SER A 265 -6.13 14.27 12.79
C SER A 265 -4.73 14.59 12.29
N ARG A 266 -3.79 13.65 12.32
CA ARG A 266 -2.43 13.87 11.82
C ARG A 266 -2.42 14.21 10.33
N ILE A 267 -3.26 13.54 9.54
CA ILE A 267 -3.40 13.79 8.10
C ILE A 267 -4.01 15.16 7.86
N LEU A 268 -5.17 15.45 8.46
CA LEU A 268 -5.85 16.73 8.29
C LEU A 268 -5.00 17.90 8.77
N ASP A 269 -4.35 17.79 9.93
CA ASP A 269 -3.43 18.81 10.45
C ASP A 269 -2.22 19.00 9.52
N GLY A 270 -1.77 17.95 8.82
CA GLY A 270 -0.66 18.02 7.86
C GLY A 270 -1.05 18.75 6.58
N ILE A 271 -2.27 18.52 6.08
CA ILE A 271 -2.85 19.26 4.96
C ILE A 271 -3.02 20.73 5.33
N VAL A 272 -3.59 21.03 6.50
CA VAL A 272 -3.77 22.41 6.99
C VAL A 272 -2.42 23.15 7.11
N ALA A 273 -1.35 22.42 7.43
CA ALA A 273 0.00 22.98 7.52
C ALA A 273 0.73 23.10 6.17
N SER A 274 0.17 22.56 5.08
CA SER A 274 0.73 22.70 3.74
C SER A 274 0.55 24.13 3.23
N LYS A 275 1.55 24.61 2.49
CA LYS A 275 1.50 25.93 1.83
C LYS A 275 0.88 25.85 0.43
N ASP A 276 0.79 24.64 -0.13
CA ASP A 276 0.44 24.38 -1.53
C ASP A 276 -0.93 23.71 -1.70
N TYR A 277 -1.54 23.21 -0.62
CA TYR A 277 -2.85 22.54 -0.63
C TYR A 277 -3.81 23.10 0.42
N GLU A 278 -5.07 23.27 0.03
CA GLU A 278 -6.16 23.63 0.95
C GLU A 278 -7.01 22.41 1.34
N LEU A 279 -7.40 22.34 2.62
CA LEU A 279 -8.26 21.27 3.13
C LEU A 279 -9.74 21.57 2.87
N VAL A 280 -10.47 20.57 2.38
CA VAL A 280 -11.94 20.56 2.29
C VAL A 280 -12.49 19.26 2.88
N VAL A 281 -13.47 19.35 3.78
CA VAL A 281 -14.05 18.19 4.46
C VAL A 281 -15.56 18.17 4.34
N PHE A 282 -16.14 17.10 3.79
CA PHE A 282 -17.58 16.89 3.76
C PHE A 282 -17.98 15.88 4.84
N ASP A 283 -18.72 16.34 5.85
CA ASP A 283 -19.20 15.50 6.94
C ASP A 283 -20.44 14.72 6.48
N ARG A 284 -20.27 13.41 6.25
CA ARG A 284 -21.35 12.51 5.83
C ARG A 284 -22.53 12.49 6.81
N ASN A 285 -22.29 12.87 8.07
CA ASN A 285 -23.26 12.84 9.15
C ASN A 285 -23.69 14.24 9.60
N SER A 286 -23.41 15.30 8.83
CA SER A 286 -23.70 16.69 9.24
C SER A 286 -25.18 16.92 9.59
N THR A 287 -26.08 16.21 8.91
CA THR A 287 -27.52 16.28 9.13
C THR A 287 -28.00 15.41 10.30
N LEU A 288 -27.15 14.54 10.86
CA LEU A 288 -27.51 13.69 11.99
C LEU A 288 -27.31 14.45 13.31
N ASP A 289 -28.35 14.52 14.14
CA ASP A 289 -28.21 15.04 15.51
C ASP A 289 -27.61 14.00 16.45
N ASN A 290 -26.31 13.72 16.28
CA ASN A 290 -25.65 12.66 17.03
C ASN A 290 -24.19 12.99 17.35
N SER A 291 -23.94 13.22 18.64
CA SER A 291 -22.62 13.58 19.18
C SER A 291 -21.53 12.50 18.98
N LYS A 292 -21.90 11.30 18.53
CA LYS A 292 -20.95 10.25 18.16
C LYS A 292 -20.14 10.59 16.90
N TYR A 293 -20.61 11.53 16.07
CA TYR A 293 -20.03 11.80 14.75
C TYR A 293 -19.36 13.16 14.58
N ILE A 294 -19.22 13.94 15.65
CA ILE A 294 -18.73 15.32 15.59
C ILE A 294 -17.23 15.37 15.32
N PHE A 295 -16.83 16.17 14.33
CA PHE A 295 -15.43 16.51 14.08
C PHE A 295 -14.87 17.45 15.17
N PRO A 296 -13.57 17.39 15.47
CA PRO A 296 -12.92 18.36 16.34
C PRO A 296 -13.16 19.80 15.86
N LEU A 297 -13.55 20.70 16.77
CA LEU A 297 -13.92 22.09 16.46
C LEU A 297 -12.86 22.86 15.66
N ARG A 298 -11.58 22.53 15.81
CA ARG A 298 -10.49 23.14 15.02
C ARG A 298 -10.63 22.93 13.50
N TYR A 299 -11.45 21.97 13.06
CA TYR A 299 -11.72 21.73 11.65
C TYR A 299 -12.98 22.43 11.14
N SER A 300 -13.75 23.12 11.99
CA SER A 300 -14.98 23.81 11.56
C SER A 300 -14.81 24.73 10.34
N PRO A 301 -13.67 25.44 10.14
CA PRO A 301 -13.50 26.28 8.96
C PRO A 301 -13.36 25.52 7.63
N TYR A 302 -13.26 24.19 7.68
CA TYR A 302 -13.07 23.33 6.51
C TYR A 302 -14.24 22.37 6.28
N LEU A 303 -15.28 22.41 7.14
CA LEU A 303 -16.41 21.47 7.12
C LEU A 303 -17.54 21.95 6.20
N TYR A 304 -18.09 21.00 5.46
CA TYR A 304 -19.26 21.14 4.59
C TYR A 304 -20.28 20.06 4.88
N ASP A 305 -21.52 20.35 4.53
CA ASP A 305 -22.64 19.42 4.67
C ASP A 305 -22.51 18.16 3.82
N ALA A 306 -23.19 17.11 4.26
CA ALA A 306 -23.31 15.87 3.51
C ALA A 306 -23.83 16.14 2.08
N VAL A 307 -23.14 15.55 1.10
CA VAL A 307 -23.54 15.59 -0.31
C VAL A 307 -24.10 14.25 -0.77
N ASN A 308 -24.92 14.28 -1.83
CA ASN A 308 -25.43 13.07 -2.44
C ASN A 308 -24.31 12.25 -3.09
N HIS A 309 -24.59 10.97 -3.34
CA HIS A 309 -23.59 10.01 -3.81
C HIS A 309 -23.00 10.37 -5.19
N ASP A 310 -23.83 10.79 -6.13
CA ASP A 310 -23.39 11.03 -7.51
C ASP A 310 -22.49 12.27 -7.59
N PHE A 311 -22.84 13.33 -6.86
CA PHE A 311 -21.97 14.50 -6.72
C PHE A 311 -20.65 14.14 -6.05
N LEU A 312 -20.67 13.27 -5.03
CA LEU A 312 -19.47 12.80 -4.35
C LEU A 312 -18.55 12.01 -5.30
N LEU A 313 -19.08 11.19 -6.20
CA LEU A 313 -18.29 10.46 -7.20
C LEU A 313 -17.64 11.45 -8.21
N GLY A 314 -18.41 12.41 -8.71
CA GLY A 314 -17.89 13.46 -9.58
C GLY A 314 -16.78 14.29 -8.91
N LEU A 315 -16.97 14.67 -7.64
CA LEU A 315 -16.00 15.44 -6.89
C LEU A 315 -14.66 14.70 -6.77
N GLN A 316 -14.69 13.41 -6.45
CA GLN A 316 -13.50 12.56 -6.37
C GLN A 316 -12.74 12.54 -7.70
N ARG A 317 -13.47 12.36 -8.81
CA ARG A 317 -12.89 12.35 -10.16
C ARG A 317 -12.30 13.70 -10.59
N SER A 318 -12.86 14.80 -10.09
CA SER A 318 -12.35 16.17 -10.36
C SER A 318 -11.28 16.66 -9.38
N THR A 319 -10.80 15.82 -8.46
CA THR A 319 -9.85 16.24 -7.41
C THR A 319 -8.58 15.41 -7.45
N ASP A 320 -7.44 16.10 -7.38
CA ASP A 320 -6.13 15.46 -7.48
C ASP A 320 -5.73 14.67 -6.24
N VAL A 321 -6.09 15.16 -5.04
CA VAL A 321 -5.67 14.58 -3.75
C VAL A 321 -6.87 14.32 -2.84
N VAL A 322 -7.02 13.08 -2.38
CA VAL A 322 -8.12 12.68 -1.48
C VAL A 322 -7.62 11.86 -0.30
N VAL A 323 -8.22 12.11 0.87
CA VAL A 323 -7.94 11.40 2.11
C VAL A 323 -8.82 10.15 2.21
N ASN A 324 -8.20 9.02 2.52
CA ASN A 324 -8.87 7.76 2.86
C ASN A 324 -8.55 7.34 4.29
N LEU A 325 -9.56 6.99 5.09
CA LEU A 325 -9.36 6.55 6.49
C LEU A 325 -9.91 5.15 6.74
N ASN A 326 -9.03 4.21 7.04
CA ASN A 326 -9.30 2.82 7.38
C ASN A 326 -9.62 2.64 8.88
N SER A 327 -10.65 1.83 9.16
CA SER A 327 -10.97 1.38 10.52
C SER A 327 -10.32 0.04 10.88
N VAL A 328 -10.05 -0.79 9.88
CA VAL A 328 -9.31 -2.06 9.99
C VAL A 328 -7.90 -1.79 9.49
N THR A 329 -6.90 -1.97 10.36
CA THR A 329 -5.49 -1.67 10.04
C THR A 329 -4.65 -2.93 9.82
N ALA A 330 -5.02 -4.03 10.48
CA ALA A 330 -4.30 -5.31 10.47
C ALA A 330 -5.08 -6.34 9.62
N SER A 331 -5.24 -6.05 8.33
CA SER A 331 -5.76 -7.02 7.36
C SER A 331 -5.09 -6.84 5.99
N GLN A 332 -4.70 -7.93 5.32
CA GLN A 332 -4.18 -7.90 3.95
C GLN A 332 -5.27 -7.62 2.91
N THR A 333 -6.50 -8.04 3.17
CA THR A 333 -7.55 -8.04 2.14
C THR A 333 -8.74 -7.13 2.47
N MET A 334 -8.87 -6.73 3.75
CA MET A 334 -9.85 -5.73 4.17
C MET A 334 -9.22 -4.34 4.33
N TYR A 335 -9.67 -3.43 3.48
CA TYR A 335 -9.44 -1.98 3.57
C TYR A 335 -10.70 -1.24 3.15
N ALA A 336 -10.75 0.08 3.37
CA ALA A 336 -11.90 0.87 2.94
C ALA A 336 -12.09 0.77 1.42
N ASN A 337 -13.30 0.47 0.93
CA ASN A 337 -13.62 0.39 -0.51
C ASN A 337 -13.14 1.63 -1.28
N ARG A 338 -13.24 2.79 -0.62
CA ARG A 338 -12.79 4.08 -1.14
C ARG A 338 -11.34 4.10 -1.62
N ALA A 339 -10.47 3.27 -1.04
CA ALA A 339 -9.08 3.16 -1.46
C ALA A 339 -8.94 2.65 -2.90
N VAL A 340 -9.88 1.85 -3.40
CA VAL A 340 -9.86 1.35 -4.79
C VAL A 340 -10.68 2.25 -5.71
N GLU A 341 -11.85 2.74 -5.25
CA GLU A 341 -12.69 3.68 -6.00
C GLU A 341 -11.94 4.96 -6.43
N LEU A 342 -11.12 5.51 -5.53
CA LEU A 342 -10.31 6.71 -5.80
C LEU A 342 -9.19 6.46 -6.81
N GLN A 343 -8.59 5.27 -6.80
CA GLN A 343 -7.56 4.90 -7.77
C GLN A 343 -8.14 4.87 -9.19
N ALA A 344 -9.31 4.24 -9.35
CA ALA A 344 -10.04 4.23 -10.62
C ALA A 344 -10.45 5.63 -11.11
N SER A 345 -10.63 6.57 -10.17
CA SER A 345 -10.98 7.97 -10.46
C SER A 345 -9.77 8.84 -10.84
N GLY A 346 -8.55 8.29 -10.77
CA GLY A 346 -7.33 9.01 -11.14
C GLY A 346 -6.83 9.97 -10.07
N THR A 347 -6.98 9.62 -8.79
CA THR A 347 -6.68 10.46 -7.62
C THR A 347 -5.47 9.95 -6.83
N LEU A 348 -4.65 10.86 -6.28
CA LEU A 348 -3.62 10.55 -5.28
C LEU A 348 -4.27 10.39 -3.91
N ILE A 349 -3.93 9.29 -3.22
CA ILE A 349 -4.57 8.94 -1.96
C ILE A 349 -3.60 9.13 -0.79
N ILE A 350 -4.03 9.87 0.22
CA ILE A 350 -3.37 9.93 1.53
C ILE A 350 -4.17 9.07 2.50
N SER A 351 -3.54 8.10 3.13
CA SER A 351 -4.23 7.18 4.03
C SER A 351 -3.51 6.96 5.35
N ASN A 352 -4.27 6.59 6.39
CA ASN A 352 -3.69 5.96 7.57
C ASN A 352 -3.31 4.51 7.24
N TYR A 353 -2.42 3.94 8.04
CA TYR A 353 -1.92 2.59 7.79
C TYR A 353 -3.05 1.55 7.71
N ASN A 354 -2.99 0.75 6.65
CA ASN A 354 -3.63 -0.54 6.53
C ASN A 354 -2.62 -1.48 5.87
N GLN A 355 -2.56 -2.71 6.37
CA GLN A 355 -1.59 -3.71 5.95
C GLN A 355 -1.71 -4.04 4.45
N GLY A 356 -2.93 -4.35 3.97
CA GLY A 356 -3.22 -4.60 2.56
C GLY A 356 -2.88 -3.44 1.64
N LEU A 357 -3.24 -2.21 2.02
CA LEU A 357 -2.89 -1.03 1.22
C LEU A 357 -1.37 -0.85 1.10
N ASN A 358 -0.61 -1.14 2.16
CA ASN A 358 0.84 -1.06 2.11
C ASN A 358 1.48 -2.19 1.27
N SER A 359 0.89 -3.38 1.26
CA SER A 359 1.37 -4.53 0.48
C SER A 359 1.06 -4.39 -1.00
N HIS A 360 -0.19 -4.08 -1.35
CA HIS A 360 -0.68 -4.17 -2.73
C HIS A 360 -0.66 -2.82 -3.48
N PHE A 361 -0.72 -1.69 -2.76
CA PHE A 361 -0.80 -0.36 -3.37
C PHE A 361 0.27 0.60 -2.79
N PRO A 362 1.57 0.33 -2.97
CA PRO A 362 2.63 1.13 -2.36
C PRO A 362 2.67 2.60 -2.84
N HIS A 363 2.00 2.93 -3.95
CA HIS A 363 1.77 4.30 -4.42
C HIS A 363 0.72 5.07 -3.60
N ILE A 364 -0.07 4.41 -2.76
CA ILE A 364 -0.88 5.09 -1.74
C ILE A 364 0.04 5.60 -0.63
N HIS A 365 0.01 6.91 -0.40
CA HIS A 365 0.84 7.52 0.62
C HIS A 365 0.29 7.21 2.02
N ILE A 366 1.04 6.43 2.80
CA ILE A 366 0.72 6.12 4.18
C ILE A 366 1.33 7.18 5.09
N ALA A 367 0.48 7.98 5.73
CA ALA A 367 0.92 9.06 6.59
C ALA A 367 1.61 8.54 7.86
N ASN A 368 2.86 8.95 8.10
CA ASN A 368 3.60 8.59 9.31
C ASN A 368 3.57 9.69 10.39
N SER A 369 3.43 10.95 10.00
CA SER A 369 3.32 12.10 10.92
C SER A 369 2.61 13.29 10.23
N THR A 370 2.24 14.31 11.02
CA THR A 370 1.75 15.58 10.47
C THR A 370 2.80 16.28 9.60
N SER A 371 4.08 16.20 9.98
CA SER A 371 5.20 16.78 9.24
C SER A 371 5.48 16.02 7.94
N ASP A 372 5.32 14.70 7.95
CA ASP A 372 5.44 13.84 6.76
C ASP A 372 4.39 14.21 5.70
N VAL A 373 3.11 14.32 6.09
CA VAL A 373 2.03 14.72 5.17
C VAL A 373 2.27 16.11 4.60
N ARG A 374 2.63 17.08 5.44
CA ARG A 374 2.96 18.43 4.98
C ARG A 374 4.11 18.41 3.97
N ARG A 375 5.21 17.74 4.29
CA ARG A 375 6.42 17.69 3.44
C ARG A 375 6.17 16.95 2.13
N MET A 376 5.36 15.90 2.17
CA MET A 376 4.93 15.19 0.98
C MET A 376 4.18 16.14 0.05
N LEU A 377 3.18 16.86 0.56
CA LEU A 377 2.39 17.80 -0.24
C LEU A 377 3.21 19.00 -0.75
N ASP A 378 3.97 19.65 0.12
CA ASP A 378 4.81 20.83 -0.20
C ASP A 378 5.97 20.48 -1.16
N GLY A 379 6.32 19.20 -1.27
CA GLY A 379 7.40 18.68 -2.12
C GLY A 379 6.92 17.91 -3.35
N LEU A 380 5.61 17.70 -3.50
CA LEU A 380 5.03 16.88 -4.57
C LEU A 380 5.19 17.58 -5.91
N THR A 381 5.96 16.99 -6.82
CA THR A 381 6.07 17.53 -8.18
C THR A 381 4.86 17.13 -9.02
N PHE A 382 4.61 17.89 -10.09
CA PHE A 382 3.54 17.57 -11.04
C PHE A 382 3.70 16.19 -11.66
N GLU A 383 4.93 15.83 -12.05
CA GLU A 383 5.25 14.50 -12.58
C GLU A 383 4.97 13.39 -11.56
N GLU A 384 5.33 13.57 -10.29
CA GLU A 384 5.06 12.59 -9.24
C GLU A 384 3.57 12.38 -9.00
N LEU A 385 2.81 13.47 -8.93
CA LEU A 385 1.36 13.44 -8.79
C LEU A 385 0.75 12.59 -9.92
N ARG A 386 1.09 12.89 -11.17
CA ARG A 386 0.55 12.17 -12.33
C ARG A 386 1.02 10.72 -12.39
N ARG A 387 2.26 10.44 -12.00
CA ARG A 387 2.80 9.07 -11.98
C ARG A 387 2.08 8.20 -10.95
N VAL A 388 1.80 8.73 -9.75
CA VAL A 388 1.03 8.04 -8.70
C VAL A 388 -0.41 7.80 -9.15
N GLN A 389 -1.04 8.81 -9.77
CA GLN A 389 -2.41 8.67 -10.27
C GLN A 389 -2.50 7.64 -11.40
N SER A 390 -1.53 7.62 -12.32
CA SER A 390 -1.48 6.64 -13.42
C SER A 390 -1.26 5.21 -12.91
N ALA A 391 -0.37 5.03 -11.92
CA ALA A 391 -0.20 3.76 -11.23
C ALA A 391 -1.48 3.29 -10.53
N GLY A 392 -2.25 4.21 -9.94
CA GLY A 392 -3.55 3.93 -9.34
C GLY A 392 -4.58 3.45 -10.37
N ILE A 393 -4.73 4.17 -11.48
CA ILE A 393 -5.63 3.79 -12.58
C ILE A 393 -5.26 2.39 -13.08
N ARG A 394 -3.98 2.16 -13.35
CA ARG A 394 -3.46 0.85 -13.77
C ARG A 394 -3.83 -0.23 -12.76
N ALA A 395 -3.52 -0.05 -11.48
CA ALA A 395 -3.84 -1.03 -10.44
C ALA A 395 -5.36 -1.34 -10.39
N ALA A 396 -6.20 -0.31 -10.46
CA ALA A 396 -7.65 -0.46 -10.40
C ALA A 396 -8.22 -1.28 -11.57
N PHE A 397 -7.78 -1.00 -12.80
CA PHE A 397 -8.32 -1.64 -14.00
C PHE A 397 -7.58 -2.92 -14.41
N ASP A 398 -6.40 -3.20 -13.86
CA ASP A 398 -5.69 -4.46 -14.10
C ASP A 398 -6.36 -5.64 -13.37
N SER A 399 -6.71 -5.48 -12.08
CA SER A 399 -7.14 -6.62 -11.24
C SER A 399 -8.26 -6.32 -10.23
N GLU A 400 -8.69 -5.07 -10.08
CA GLU A 400 -9.62 -4.65 -9.02
C GLU A 400 -11.07 -4.45 -9.49
N LEU A 401 -11.45 -4.95 -10.66
CA LEU A 401 -12.82 -4.81 -11.14
C LEU A 401 -13.81 -5.60 -10.28
N ALA A 402 -14.95 -4.97 -9.98
CA ALA A 402 -16.09 -5.60 -9.32
C ALA A 402 -16.62 -6.79 -10.14
N LEU A 403 -16.51 -6.72 -11.47
CA LEU A 403 -16.85 -7.83 -12.36
C LEU A 403 -16.07 -9.11 -12.03
N TYR A 404 -14.76 -8.99 -11.75
CA TYR A 404 -13.95 -10.14 -11.33
C TYR A 404 -14.37 -10.72 -9.97
N ARG A 405 -14.98 -9.89 -9.10
CA ARG A 405 -15.54 -10.35 -7.83
C ARG A 405 -16.81 -11.16 -8.06
N ILE A 406 -17.64 -10.76 -9.02
CA ILE A 406 -18.81 -11.52 -9.46
C ILE A 406 -18.40 -12.84 -10.13
N ASP A 407 -17.42 -12.80 -11.05
CA ASP A 407 -16.87 -14.01 -11.69
C ASP A 407 -16.37 -15.00 -10.62
N LYS A 408 -15.70 -14.51 -9.56
CA LYS A 408 -15.26 -15.35 -8.44
C LYS A 408 -16.42 -15.97 -7.65
N ILE A 409 -17.46 -15.20 -7.34
CA ILE A 409 -18.66 -15.70 -6.64
C ILE A 409 -19.32 -16.81 -7.45
N LEU A 410 -19.55 -16.58 -8.74
CA LEU A 410 -20.27 -17.51 -9.61
C LEU A 410 -19.48 -18.79 -9.86
N ASN A 411 -18.17 -18.68 -10.11
CA ASN A 411 -17.29 -19.85 -10.24
C ASN A 411 -17.30 -20.74 -8.98
N VAL A 412 -17.27 -20.13 -7.78
CA VAL A 412 -17.37 -20.87 -6.51
C VAL A 412 -18.76 -21.50 -6.32
N ALA A 413 -19.82 -20.82 -6.76
CA ALA A 413 -21.19 -21.35 -6.76
C ALA A 413 -21.42 -22.46 -7.80
N GLY A 414 -20.43 -22.81 -8.61
CA GLY A 414 -20.54 -23.82 -9.66
C GLY A 414 -21.16 -23.31 -10.97
N ILE A 415 -21.33 -22.00 -11.11
CA ILE A 415 -21.82 -21.33 -12.31
C ILE A 415 -20.56 -20.87 -13.07
N PHE A 416 -20.03 -21.75 -13.91
CA PHE A 416 -18.76 -21.52 -14.61
C PHE A 416 -18.96 -20.70 -15.89
N GLU A 417 -18.45 -19.48 -15.89
CA GLU A 417 -18.24 -18.68 -17.10
C GLU A 417 -16.83 -18.09 -17.03
N GLN A 418 -15.87 -18.70 -17.74
CA GLN A 418 -14.52 -18.14 -17.81
C GLN A 418 -14.50 -16.99 -18.81
N ARG A 419 -14.28 -15.77 -18.30
CA ARG A 419 -14.10 -14.59 -19.14
C ARG A 419 -12.77 -14.66 -19.89
N PRO A 420 -12.75 -14.44 -21.22
CA PRO A 420 -11.49 -14.34 -21.95
C PRO A 420 -10.72 -13.10 -21.46
N SER A 421 -9.41 -13.27 -21.25
CA SER A 421 -8.53 -12.12 -21.03
C SER A 421 -8.37 -11.36 -22.34
N LEU A 422 -8.29 -10.03 -22.26
CA LEU A 422 -7.99 -9.22 -23.44
C LEU A 422 -6.64 -9.65 -24.04
N SER A 423 -6.60 -9.73 -25.35
CA SER A 423 -5.41 -10.04 -26.14
C SER A 423 -4.97 -8.81 -26.94
N ALA A 424 -3.66 -8.63 -27.06
CA ALA A 424 -3.10 -7.51 -27.83
C ALA A 424 -2.06 -7.99 -28.83
N ARG A 425 -2.02 -7.34 -30.00
CA ARG A 425 -0.96 -7.49 -31.00
C ARG A 425 -0.25 -6.18 -31.23
N VAL A 426 1.08 -6.20 -31.18
CA VAL A 426 1.94 -5.08 -31.56
C VAL A 426 2.63 -5.40 -32.88
N ILE A 427 2.46 -4.52 -33.86
CA ILE A 427 3.12 -4.57 -35.16
C ILE A 427 4.30 -3.61 -35.14
N LEU A 428 5.52 -4.16 -35.25
CA LEU A 428 6.75 -3.39 -35.25
C LEU A 428 7.06 -2.88 -36.66
N GLU A 429 7.14 -1.55 -36.82
CA GLU A 429 7.48 -0.89 -38.07
C GLU A 429 8.95 -0.47 -38.09
N ASP A 430 9.67 -0.92 -39.12
CA ASP A 430 11.09 -0.65 -39.33
C ASP A 430 11.97 -0.99 -38.12
N ALA A 431 11.65 -2.10 -37.44
CA ALA A 431 12.13 -2.45 -36.11
C ALA A 431 13.65 -2.63 -36.00
N ASP A 432 14.23 -2.05 -34.97
CA ASP A 432 15.61 -2.30 -34.51
C ASP A 432 15.63 -3.20 -33.25
N ASP A 433 16.81 -3.65 -32.83
CA ASP A 433 16.95 -4.52 -31.66
C ASP A 433 16.41 -3.88 -30.38
N ARG A 434 16.51 -2.54 -30.29
CA ARG A 434 15.99 -1.75 -29.16
C ARG A 434 14.48 -1.81 -29.09
N LEU A 435 13.79 -1.59 -30.22
CA LEU A 435 12.33 -1.68 -30.28
C LEU A 435 11.87 -3.08 -29.91
N ARG A 436 12.54 -4.13 -30.42
CA ARG A 436 12.25 -5.52 -30.05
C ARG A 436 12.44 -5.77 -28.55
N ASP A 437 13.51 -5.26 -27.96
CA ASP A 437 13.77 -5.36 -26.51
C ASP A 437 12.70 -4.63 -25.67
N GLN A 438 12.29 -3.42 -26.06
CA GLN A 438 11.22 -2.67 -25.38
C GLN A 438 9.90 -3.44 -25.36
N PHE A 439 9.55 -4.12 -26.46
CA PHE A 439 8.32 -4.90 -26.55
C PHE A 439 8.42 -6.30 -25.93
N ALA A 440 9.60 -6.91 -25.91
CA ALA A 440 9.86 -8.15 -25.17
C ALA A 440 9.74 -7.97 -23.64
N LYS A 441 9.90 -6.73 -23.16
CA LYS A 441 9.85 -6.38 -21.73
C LYS A 441 8.52 -5.79 -21.26
N GLN A 442 7.47 -5.76 -22.08
CA GLN A 442 6.18 -5.14 -21.69
C GLN A 442 5.54 -5.85 -20.49
N SER A 443 4.80 -5.09 -19.68
CA SER A 443 4.11 -5.58 -18.49
C SER A 443 2.78 -6.31 -18.78
N PHE A 444 2.31 -6.27 -20.02
CA PHE A 444 1.08 -6.91 -20.47
C PHE A 444 1.34 -8.35 -20.93
N GLY A 445 0.71 -9.33 -20.27
CA GLY A 445 1.05 -10.75 -20.45
C GLY A 445 0.51 -11.40 -21.73
N ALA A 446 -0.67 -11.01 -22.21
CA ALA A 446 -1.31 -11.60 -23.40
C ALA A 446 -0.96 -10.82 -24.68
N LEU A 447 0.35 -10.65 -24.90
CA LEU A 447 0.90 -9.82 -25.98
C LEU A 447 1.55 -10.67 -27.07
N GLU A 448 1.10 -10.49 -28.30
CA GLU A 448 1.76 -10.97 -29.51
C GLU A 448 2.55 -9.81 -30.15
N VAL A 449 3.81 -10.05 -30.49
CA VAL A 449 4.68 -9.05 -31.15
C VAL A 449 5.13 -9.62 -32.49
N ILE A 450 4.88 -8.88 -33.57
CA ILE A 450 5.23 -9.29 -34.93
C ILE A 450 5.92 -8.15 -35.69
N ASP A 451 6.80 -8.49 -36.64
CA ASP A 451 7.33 -7.54 -37.60
C ASP A 451 6.28 -7.23 -38.68
N SER A 452 6.29 -5.99 -39.21
CA SER A 452 5.30 -5.55 -40.21
C SER A 452 5.27 -6.41 -41.49
N ALA A 453 6.38 -7.08 -41.83
CA ALA A 453 6.46 -8.02 -42.95
C ALA A 453 5.52 -9.23 -42.77
N ASP A 454 5.32 -9.68 -41.52
CA ASP A 454 4.52 -10.85 -41.18
C ASP A 454 3.02 -10.53 -41.02
N ALA A 455 2.66 -9.24 -41.02
CA ALA A 455 1.28 -8.76 -40.86
C ALA A 455 0.37 -9.07 -42.07
N SER A 456 0.92 -9.61 -43.17
CA SER A 456 0.18 -10.02 -44.37
C SER A 456 -0.41 -11.44 -44.28
N ASN A 457 -0.04 -12.21 -43.24
CA ASN A 457 -0.50 -13.58 -43.02
C ASN A 457 -1.93 -13.65 -42.44
N ASP A 458 -2.59 -14.80 -42.61
CA ASP A 458 -3.90 -15.12 -41.97
C ASP A 458 -3.68 -15.32 -40.46
N LEU A 459 -3.55 -14.21 -39.74
CA LEU A 459 -3.25 -14.18 -38.31
C LEU A 459 -4.54 -14.33 -37.49
N PRO A 460 -4.49 -14.99 -36.31
CA PRO A 460 -5.62 -15.06 -35.40
C PRO A 460 -6.17 -13.67 -35.04
N ALA A 461 -7.48 -13.59 -34.76
CA ALA A 461 -8.06 -12.35 -34.27
C ALA A 461 -7.58 -12.06 -32.84
N VAL A 462 -7.28 -10.80 -32.56
CA VAL A 462 -6.99 -10.27 -31.21
C VAL A 462 -7.97 -9.14 -30.89
N ASP A 463 -8.05 -8.75 -29.62
CA ASP A 463 -8.98 -7.69 -29.18
C ASP A 463 -8.43 -6.29 -29.49
N VAL A 464 -7.12 -6.11 -29.36
CA VAL A 464 -6.45 -4.82 -29.53
C VAL A 464 -5.24 -4.94 -30.45
N THR A 465 -5.09 -4.01 -31.39
CA THR A 465 -3.90 -3.93 -32.28
C THR A 465 -3.22 -2.58 -32.14
N LEU A 466 -1.88 -2.58 -32.09
CA LEU A 466 -1.02 -1.40 -32.02
C LEU A 466 0.00 -1.43 -33.16
N ARG A 467 0.36 -0.26 -33.68
CA ARG A 467 1.50 -0.07 -34.60
C ARG A 467 2.53 0.78 -33.90
N VAL A 468 3.81 0.40 -33.98
CA VAL A 468 4.88 1.06 -33.22
C VAL A 468 6.13 1.19 -34.08
N SER A 469 6.93 2.23 -33.83
CA SER A 469 8.06 2.57 -34.70
C SER A 469 9.34 2.83 -33.90
N LYS A 470 10.49 2.52 -34.49
CA LYS A 470 11.82 2.84 -33.92
C LYS A 470 12.10 4.33 -33.70
N ASN A 471 11.19 5.20 -34.15
CA ASN A 471 11.27 6.65 -33.94
C ASN A 471 10.76 7.11 -32.57
N PHE A 472 10.23 6.18 -31.75
CA PHE A 472 9.75 6.47 -30.41
C PHE A 472 10.41 5.55 -29.38
N ASP A 473 10.29 5.92 -28.11
CA ASP A 473 10.63 5.11 -26.95
C ASP A 473 9.35 4.70 -26.22
N TYR A 474 9.26 3.41 -25.92
CA TYR A 474 8.12 2.78 -25.27
C TYR A 474 8.54 2.24 -23.89
N GLY A 475 7.82 2.68 -22.85
CA GLY A 475 8.07 2.25 -21.47
C GLY A 475 7.39 0.92 -21.13
N TYR A 476 7.68 0.41 -19.93
CA TYR A 476 7.26 -0.91 -19.45
C TYR A 476 5.75 -1.14 -19.48
N ASP A 477 4.98 -0.12 -19.12
CA ASP A 477 3.52 -0.20 -18.96
C ASP A 477 2.76 0.33 -20.18
N TYR A 478 3.45 0.66 -21.28
CA TYR A 478 2.88 1.28 -22.48
C TYR A 478 1.65 0.52 -23.02
N VAL A 479 1.79 -0.79 -23.30
CA VAL A 479 0.70 -1.61 -23.83
C VAL A 479 -0.40 -1.79 -22.77
N LYS A 480 -0.01 -2.04 -21.51
CA LYS A 480 -0.95 -2.31 -20.42
C LYS A 480 -1.91 -1.14 -20.19
N ASP A 481 -1.39 0.09 -20.17
CA ASP A 481 -2.21 1.30 -19.97
C ASP A 481 -3.23 1.49 -21.10
N LEU A 482 -2.78 1.31 -22.35
CA LEU A 482 -3.66 1.42 -23.53
C LEU A 482 -4.75 0.35 -23.53
N VAL A 483 -4.40 -0.91 -23.24
CA VAL A 483 -5.37 -2.02 -23.20
C VAL A 483 -6.35 -1.88 -22.02
N ASN A 484 -5.87 -1.48 -20.84
CA ASN A 484 -6.72 -1.28 -19.66
C ASN A 484 -7.74 -0.16 -19.88
N ALA A 485 -7.46 0.83 -20.73
CA ALA A 485 -8.40 1.89 -21.02
C ALA A 485 -9.72 1.39 -21.59
N PHE A 486 -9.69 0.39 -22.47
CA PHE A 486 -10.90 -0.23 -23.03
C PHE A 486 -11.81 -0.87 -21.96
N LYS A 487 -11.33 -1.09 -20.73
CA LYS A 487 -12.17 -1.57 -19.61
C LYS A 487 -13.06 -0.48 -19.00
N TYR A 488 -12.76 0.80 -19.25
CA TYR A 488 -13.51 1.94 -18.69
C TYR A 488 -13.95 2.99 -19.71
N VAL A 489 -13.47 2.93 -20.96
CA VAL A 489 -13.90 3.82 -22.05
C VAL A 489 -14.48 3.02 -23.21
N ASP A 490 -15.63 3.46 -23.74
CA ASP A 490 -16.13 3.03 -25.04
C ASP A 490 -15.53 3.94 -26.12
N ALA A 491 -14.40 3.50 -26.69
CA ALA A 491 -13.72 4.18 -27.78
C ALA A 491 -13.24 3.17 -28.81
N ASP A 492 -13.16 3.58 -30.09
CA ASP A 492 -12.58 2.76 -31.15
C ASP A 492 -11.05 2.78 -31.09
N VAL A 493 -10.48 3.90 -30.63
CA VAL A 493 -9.04 4.10 -30.47
C VAL A 493 -8.73 4.70 -29.11
N VAL A 494 -7.73 4.15 -28.43
CA VAL A 494 -7.09 4.73 -27.25
C VAL A 494 -5.67 5.15 -27.62
N GLN A 495 -5.22 6.34 -27.21
CA GLN A 495 -3.87 6.83 -27.54
C GLN A 495 -3.09 7.36 -26.33
N LYS A 496 -1.77 7.25 -26.41
CA LYS A 496 -0.79 8.02 -25.63
C LYS A 496 -0.20 9.11 -26.53
N LEU A 497 0.12 10.27 -25.94
CA LEU A 497 0.59 11.44 -26.69
C LEU A 497 2.09 11.66 -26.44
N PRO A 498 2.92 11.86 -27.48
CA PRO A 498 4.39 11.87 -27.37
C PRO A 498 4.96 13.26 -26.99
N GLY A 499 4.21 14.08 -26.27
CA GLY A 499 4.61 15.44 -25.90
C GLY A 499 5.18 15.54 -24.48
N SER A 500 5.55 16.75 -24.06
CA SER A 500 5.90 16.97 -22.65
C SER A 500 4.68 16.74 -21.76
N LEU A 501 4.91 16.22 -20.56
CA LEU A 501 3.84 15.89 -19.63
C LEU A 501 2.95 17.11 -19.33
N GLU A 502 3.53 18.30 -19.17
CA GLU A 502 2.78 19.54 -18.87
C GLU A 502 1.85 19.97 -20.01
N ILE A 503 2.20 19.66 -21.25
CA ILE A 503 1.38 20.01 -22.42
C ILE A 503 0.27 18.98 -22.59
N GLU A 504 0.62 17.70 -22.58
CA GLU A 504 -0.30 16.62 -22.94
C GLU A 504 -1.24 16.21 -21.79
N ASP A 505 -0.94 16.56 -20.54
CA ASP A 505 -1.85 16.32 -19.41
C ASP A 505 -3.24 16.96 -19.62
N LYS A 506 -3.30 18.09 -20.33
CA LYS A 506 -4.57 18.78 -20.66
C LYS A 506 -5.48 17.98 -21.58
N ALA A 507 -4.90 17.11 -22.40
CA ALA A 507 -5.63 16.20 -23.28
C ALA A 507 -5.81 14.81 -22.65
N SER A 508 -5.10 14.51 -21.56
CA SER A 508 -5.14 13.22 -20.90
C SER A 508 -6.51 12.96 -20.27
N HIS A 509 -6.98 11.73 -20.41
CA HIS A 509 -8.28 11.25 -19.98
C HIS A 509 -9.49 11.98 -20.60
N LEU A 510 -9.34 12.48 -21.83
CA LEU A 510 -10.38 13.12 -22.62
C LEU A 510 -10.51 12.49 -24.01
N PHE A 511 -11.68 12.68 -24.61
CA PHE A 511 -11.92 12.35 -26.01
C PHE A 511 -11.29 13.41 -26.93
N SER A 512 -10.84 12.97 -28.11
CA SER A 512 -10.30 13.82 -29.16
C SER A 512 -10.97 13.54 -30.50
N ASP A 513 -10.98 14.54 -31.38
CA ASP A 513 -11.63 14.45 -32.70
C ASP A 513 -10.89 13.53 -33.68
N ALA A 514 -9.61 13.25 -33.42
CA ALA A 514 -8.77 12.43 -34.28
C ALA A 514 -7.60 11.80 -33.51
N VAL A 515 -7.01 10.76 -34.11
CA VAL A 515 -5.72 10.21 -33.67
C VAL A 515 -4.63 11.24 -33.95
N ARG A 516 -3.86 11.61 -32.94
CA ARG A 516 -2.80 12.63 -33.05
C ARG A 516 -1.45 12.03 -33.42
N GLU A 517 -1.20 10.79 -33.01
CA GLU A 517 0.03 10.04 -33.32
C GLU A 517 -0.32 8.55 -33.43
N GLU A 518 -0.20 7.98 -34.63
CA GLU A 518 -0.57 6.58 -34.91
C GLU A 518 0.29 5.59 -34.11
N HIS A 519 1.57 5.92 -33.87
CA HIS A 519 2.49 5.05 -33.14
C HIS A 519 2.29 5.08 -31.62
N GLY A 520 1.37 5.92 -31.15
CA GLY A 520 0.89 6.02 -29.78
C GLY A 520 -0.49 5.40 -29.58
N ALA A 521 -1.10 4.85 -30.63
CA ALA A 521 -2.50 4.46 -30.68
C ALA A 521 -2.71 2.93 -30.63
N ALA A 522 -3.72 2.53 -29.86
CA ALA A 522 -4.26 1.19 -29.76
C ALA A 522 -5.68 1.17 -30.33
N TYR A 523 -5.91 0.25 -31.26
CA TYR A 523 -7.16 0.11 -32.00
C TYR A 523 -7.93 -1.10 -31.50
N TRP A 524 -9.22 -0.92 -31.20
CA TRP A 524 -10.11 -2.04 -30.91
C TRP A 524 -10.41 -2.83 -32.19
N THR A 525 -10.09 -4.12 -32.21
CA THR A 525 -10.32 -5.01 -33.35
C THR A 525 -11.38 -6.08 -33.08
N GLY A 526 -11.74 -6.31 -31.81
CA GLY A 526 -12.84 -7.17 -31.38
C GLY A 526 -12.75 -8.61 -31.88
N ALA A 527 -12.11 -9.50 -31.12
CA ALA A 527 -12.07 -10.92 -31.45
C ALA A 527 -13.48 -11.54 -31.33
N GLY A 528 -14.23 -11.61 -32.44
CA GLY A 528 -15.55 -12.26 -32.47
C GLY A 528 -16.55 -11.68 -33.47
N ASN A 529 -16.37 -10.44 -33.93
CA ASN A 529 -17.31 -9.78 -34.84
C ASN A 529 -16.67 -9.55 -36.23
N ARG A 530 -16.79 -10.53 -37.14
CA ARG A 530 -16.10 -10.57 -38.47
C ARG A 530 -16.26 -9.27 -39.29
N THR A 531 -17.38 -8.56 -39.15
CA THR A 531 -17.67 -7.30 -39.85
C THR A 531 -16.88 -6.11 -39.31
N GLU A 532 -16.65 -6.05 -37.99
CA GLU A 532 -15.81 -5.02 -37.35
C GLU A 532 -14.33 -5.29 -37.61
N THR A 533 -13.94 -6.57 -37.66
CA THR A 533 -12.57 -6.98 -37.94
C THR A 533 -12.08 -6.47 -39.30
N MET A 534 -12.92 -6.49 -40.35
CA MET A 534 -12.53 -5.96 -41.67
C MET A 534 -12.34 -4.43 -41.66
N ALA A 535 -13.24 -3.65 -41.04
CA ALA A 535 -13.11 -2.19 -41.00
C ALA A 535 -11.90 -1.74 -40.15
N ALA A 536 -11.69 -2.36 -38.98
CA ALA A 536 -10.52 -2.12 -38.15
C ALA A 536 -9.22 -2.58 -38.82
N GLN A 537 -9.21 -3.72 -39.51
CA GLN A 537 -8.07 -4.13 -40.35
C GLN A 537 -7.81 -3.15 -41.50
N THR A 538 -8.83 -2.49 -42.05
CA THR A 538 -8.68 -1.51 -43.15
C THR A 538 -8.24 -0.13 -42.64
N ALA A 539 -8.59 0.24 -41.40
CA ALA A 539 -8.08 1.42 -40.70
C ALA A 539 -6.62 1.23 -40.21
N VAL A 540 -6.29 0.05 -39.68
CA VAL A 540 -4.91 -0.36 -39.34
C VAL A 540 -4.00 -0.43 -40.57
N ARG A 541 -4.56 -0.70 -41.77
CA ARG A 541 -3.86 -0.71 -43.07
C ARG A 541 -3.77 0.67 -43.77
N GLY A 542 -4.15 1.76 -43.11
CA GLY A 542 -3.93 3.12 -43.63
C GLY A 542 -4.91 3.60 -44.71
N SER A 543 -6.20 3.25 -44.62
CA SER A 543 -7.24 3.82 -45.49
C SER A 543 -8.26 4.67 -44.72
N ASN A 544 -8.88 5.63 -45.41
CA ASN A 544 -9.74 6.76 -44.98
C ASN A 544 -11.00 6.45 -44.12
N ALA A 545 -11.04 5.38 -43.32
CA ALA A 545 -12.08 5.20 -42.31
C ALA A 545 -11.70 6.01 -41.07
N SER A 546 -12.27 7.22 -40.91
CA SER A 546 -12.08 8.01 -39.69
C SER A 546 -12.64 7.24 -38.48
N PRO A 547 -11.86 7.02 -37.40
CA PRO A 547 -12.39 6.44 -36.18
C PRO A 547 -13.53 7.32 -35.65
N THR A 548 -14.62 6.70 -35.19
CA THR A 548 -15.77 7.45 -34.68
C THR A 548 -15.55 8.00 -33.27
N SER A 549 -14.56 7.46 -32.54
CA SER A 549 -14.20 7.90 -31.20
C SER A 549 -12.72 7.62 -30.88
N VAL A 550 -12.02 8.64 -30.37
CA VAL A 550 -10.61 8.54 -29.93
C VAL A 550 -10.50 9.06 -28.50
N TYR A 551 -9.83 8.32 -27.62
CA TYR A 551 -9.63 8.67 -26.22
C TYR A 551 -8.15 8.70 -25.86
N SER A 552 -7.70 9.71 -25.11
CA SER A 552 -6.30 9.83 -24.69
C SER A 552 -6.11 9.39 -23.24
N VAL A 553 -5.08 8.61 -22.95
CA VAL A 553 -4.65 8.28 -21.57
C VAL A 553 -3.49 9.19 -21.13
N ASP A 554 -2.85 8.88 -20.00
CA ASP A 554 -1.69 9.63 -19.51
C ASP A 554 -0.50 9.60 -20.49
N ALA A 555 0.37 10.61 -20.39
CA ALA A 555 1.52 10.78 -21.28
C ALA A 555 2.80 10.05 -20.82
N PHE A 556 2.73 9.06 -19.90
CA PHE A 556 3.90 8.27 -19.53
C PHE A 556 4.16 7.14 -20.53
N ASP A 557 5.39 6.64 -20.53
CA ASP A 557 5.81 5.45 -21.27
C ASP A 557 5.72 5.57 -22.81
N PHE A 558 5.63 6.79 -23.34
CA PHE A 558 5.67 7.06 -24.77
C PHE A 558 6.31 8.43 -25.06
N ALA A 559 7.45 8.44 -25.76
CA ALA A 559 8.15 9.68 -26.11
C ALA A 559 8.87 9.57 -27.48
N PRO A 560 9.06 10.68 -28.22
CA PRO A 560 9.85 10.68 -29.45
C PRO A 560 11.31 10.35 -29.14
N ARG A 561 11.93 9.57 -30.03
CA ARG A 561 13.35 9.24 -29.90
C ARG A 561 14.19 10.50 -30.00
N GLY A 562 15.06 10.70 -29.01
CA GLY A 562 15.92 11.87 -28.96
C GLY A 562 15.21 13.18 -28.62
N ALA A 563 13.88 13.17 -28.38
CA ALA A 563 13.27 14.20 -27.55
C ALA A 563 14.04 14.16 -26.23
N GLU A 564 14.61 15.30 -25.85
CA GLU A 564 15.50 15.42 -24.71
C GLU A 564 14.91 14.69 -23.49
N ASN A 565 15.37 13.46 -23.22
CA ASN A 565 15.65 13.10 -21.84
C ASN A 565 16.62 14.20 -21.44
N ILE A 566 16.13 15.13 -20.61
CA ILE A 566 16.93 16.20 -19.99
C ILE A 566 18.33 15.68 -19.94
N SER A 567 19.20 16.29 -20.74
CA SER A 567 20.61 16.02 -20.63
C SER A 567 20.89 16.19 -19.15
N VAL A 568 21.08 15.05 -18.48
CA VAL A 568 21.82 15.02 -17.25
C VAL A 568 23.18 15.45 -17.74
N SER A 569 23.38 16.78 -17.82
CA SER A 569 24.67 17.31 -17.50
C SER A 569 25.06 16.51 -16.28
N ALA A 570 26.11 15.71 -16.42
CA ALA A 570 26.90 15.33 -15.28
C ALA A 570 27.25 16.68 -14.67
N GLY A 571 26.35 17.20 -13.84
CA GLY A 571 26.61 18.35 -13.01
C GLY A 571 27.89 17.94 -12.35
N GLN A 572 28.91 18.78 -12.48
CA GLN A 572 30.06 18.69 -11.61
C GLN A 572 29.51 18.92 -10.20
N GLY A 573 28.95 17.84 -9.65
CA GLY A 573 28.16 17.83 -8.45
C GLY A 573 29.12 17.93 -7.31
N THR A 574 28.71 18.67 -6.29
CA THR A 574 29.33 18.54 -4.98
C THR A 574 29.47 17.06 -4.63
N PRO A 575 30.66 16.60 -4.20
CA PRO A 575 30.88 15.21 -3.85
C PRO A 575 29.81 14.71 -2.88
N PRO A 576 29.24 13.50 -3.09
CA PRO A 576 28.17 13.00 -2.25
C PRO A 576 28.65 12.91 -0.79
N GLN A 577 27.75 13.27 0.12
CA GLN A 577 27.99 13.30 1.55
C GLN A 577 27.48 12.04 2.25
N LEU A 578 26.51 11.35 1.68
CA LEU A 578 25.91 10.14 2.24
C LEU A 578 25.62 9.10 1.16
N SER A 579 26.16 7.90 1.33
CA SER A 579 25.76 6.72 0.56
C SER A 579 24.55 6.08 1.21
N VAL A 580 23.47 5.89 0.45
CA VAL A 580 22.31 5.11 0.87
C VAL A 580 22.32 3.80 0.08
N VAL A 581 22.59 2.70 0.77
CA VAL A 581 22.59 1.36 0.18
C VAL A 581 21.18 0.78 0.24
N VAL A 582 20.61 0.46 -0.93
CA VAL A 582 19.27 -0.11 -1.05
C VAL A 582 19.36 -1.50 -1.67
N PRO A 583 19.15 -2.59 -0.89
CA PRO A 583 19.16 -3.95 -1.41
C PRO A 583 17.82 -4.25 -2.10
N VAL A 584 17.84 -4.57 -3.39
CA VAL A 584 16.62 -4.77 -4.19
C VAL A 584 16.50 -6.23 -4.61
N TYR A 585 15.33 -6.84 -4.41
CA TYR A 585 14.98 -8.14 -4.98
C TYR A 585 13.46 -8.23 -5.11
N ASN A 586 12.97 -8.37 -6.33
CA ASN A 586 11.54 -8.50 -6.66
C ASN A 586 10.61 -7.52 -5.95
N ASN A 587 10.95 -6.23 -5.94
CA ASN A 587 10.24 -5.22 -5.16
C ASN A 587 10.22 -3.81 -5.80
N GLY A 588 10.12 -3.72 -7.13
CA GLY A 588 10.18 -2.46 -7.88
C GLY A 588 9.14 -1.41 -7.44
N ASN A 589 7.89 -1.81 -7.22
CA ASN A 589 6.84 -0.87 -6.83
C ASN A 589 7.12 -0.22 -5.46
N HIS A 590 7.51 -1.01 -4.46
CA HIS A 590 7.90 -0.45 -3.16
C HIS A 590 9.18 0.38 -3.27
N LEU A 591 10.18 -0.09 -4.03
CA LEU A 591 11.40 0.67 -4.29
C LEU A 591 11.06 2.10 -4.78
N ARG A 592 10.20 2.22 -5.80
CA ARG A 592 9.81 3.52 -6.37
C ARG A 592 8.97 4.35 -5.40
N PHE A 593 7.86 3.80 -4.93
CA PHE A 593 6.81 4.58 -4.28
C PHE A 593 6.96 4.69 -2.76
N LYS A 594 7.80 3.87 -2.13
CA LYS A 594 8.11 3.90 -0.69
C LYS A 594 9.53 4.38 -0.45
N CYS A 595 10.50 3.51 -0.69
CA CYS A 595 11.90 3.76 -0.36
C CYS A 595 12.44 5.02 -1.06
N PHE A 596 12.45 5.02 -2.40
CA PHE A 596 13.01 6.12 -3.18
C PHE A 596 12.22 7.42 -2.99
N ALA A 597 10.89 7.35 -3.01
CA ALA A 597 10.04 8.49 -2.72
C ALA A 597 10.35 9.12 -1.34
N SER A 598 10.64 8.30 -0.31
CA SER A 598 11.01 8.81 1.01
C SER A 598 12.38 9.49 1.04
N LEU A 599 13.36 8.97 0.29
CA LEU A 599 14.68 9.59 0.16
C LEU A 599 14.60 10.94 -0.56
N LYS A 600 13.78 11.02 -1.62
CA LYS A 600 13.58 12.25 -2.40
C LYS A 600 12.97 13.39 -1.59
N ARG A 601 12.12 13.09 -0.59
CA ARG A 601 11.58 14.10 0.34
C ARG A 601 12.63 14.70 1.28
N SER A 602 13.82 14.12 1.37
CA SER A 602 14.89 14.61 2.24
C SER A 602 15.53 15.88 1.69
N SER A 603 15.80 16.86 2.56
CA SER A 603 16.48 18.09 2.16
C SER A 603 17.92 17.89 1.68
N MET A 604 18.50 16.71 1.90
CA MET A 604 19.86 16.36 1.45
C MET A 604 19.85 15.41 0.25
N PHE A 605 18.71 15.19 -0.42
CA PHE A 605 18.60 14.22 -1.52
C PHE A 605 19.69 14.40 -2.59
N LYS A 606 20.00 15.65 -2.97
CA LYS A 606 21.06 15.98 -3.94
C LYS A 606 22.49 15.68 -3.44
N ASP A 607 22.69 15.61 -2.13
CA ASP A 607 23.97 15.28 -1.49
C ASP A 607 24.09 13.78 -1.17
N MET A 608 23.07 12.98 -1.50
CA MET A 608 23.14 11.52 -1.39
C MET A 608 23.76 10.94 -2.66
N GLU A 609 24.46 9.81 -2.54
CA GLU A 609 24.49 8.82 -3.61
C GLU A 609 23.60 7.64 -3.19
N ILE A 610 22.72 7.19 -4.07
CA ILE A 610 21.78 6.10 -3.80
C ILE A 610 22.23 4.89 -4.61
N ILE A 611 22.64 3.84 -3.92
CA ILE A 611 23.22 2.63 -4.52
C ILE A 611 22.16 1.53 -4.48
N LEU A 612 21.51 1.32 -5.62
CA LEU A 612 20.53 0.24 -5.81
C LEU A 612 21.30 -1.04 -6.16
N VAL A 613 21.31 -2.02 -5.26
CA VAL A 613 21.99 -3.29 -5.48
C VAL A 613 20.93 -4.37 -5.70
N ASP A 614 20.70 -4.72 -6.96
CA ASP A 614 19.80 -5.79 -7.36
C ASP A 614 20.43 -7.16 -7.08
N ASP A 615 19.77 -7.95 -6.26
CA ASP A 615 20.22 -9.28 -5.84
C ASP A 615 19.89 -10.38 -6.87
N GLY A 616 19.62 -9.99 -8.12
CA GLY A 616 19.25 -10.88 -9.22
C GLY A 616 17.75 -11.09 -9.31
N SER A 617 16.99 -10.00 -9.38
CA SER A 617 15.54 -10.02 -9.54
C SER A 617 15.11 -10.78 -10.79
N SER A 618 13.96 -11.44 -10.70
CA SER A 618 13.35 -12.22 -11.79
C SER A 618 12.15 -11.55 -12.43
N ASP A 619 11.52 -10.58 -11.75
CA ASP A 619 10.44 -9.81 -12.35
C ASP A 619 10.97 -8.60 -13.13
N LEU A 620 10.40 -8.40 -14.31
CA LEU A 620 10.78 -7.30 -15.20
C LEU A 620 10.43 -5.92 -14.62
N GLY A 621 9.38 -5.83 -13.78
CA GLY A 621 8.97 -4.56 -13.17
C GLY A 621 10.03 -3.97 -12.23
N THR A 622 10.72 -4.83 -11.48
CA THR A 622 11.84 -4.41 -10.61
C THR A 622 13.03 -3.94 -11.43
N LEU A 623 13.44 -4.72 -12.45
CA LEU A 623 14.55 -4.35 -13.33
C LEU A 623 14.28 -3.02 -14.03
N ASN A 624 13.09 -2.86 -14.61
CA ASN A 624 12.69 -1.60 -15.25
C ASN A 624 12.69 -0.43 -14.27
N THR A 625 12.19 -0.63 -13.04
CA THR A 625 12.19 0.43 -12.03
C THR A 625 13.61 0.88 -11.71
N ILE A 626 14.55 -0.04 -11.57
CA ILE A 626 15.96 0.28 -11.29
C ILE A 626 16.56 1.08 -12.46
N GLU A 627 16.36 0.63 -13.70
CA GLU A 627 16.83 1.30 -14.91
C GLU A 627 16.26 2.71 -15.05
N ASP A 628 14.95 2.87 -14.84
CA ASP A 628 14.28 4.17 -14.92
C ASP A 628 14.78 5.12 -13.83
N LEU A 629 14.90 4.67 -12.58
CA LEU A 629 15.44 5.51 -11.50
C LEU A 629 16.89 5.93 -11.78
N ALA A 630 17.73 5.03 -12.31
CA ALA A 630 19.11 5.34 -12.66
C ALA A 630 19.22 6.34 -13.82
N ARG A 631 18.32 6.21 -14.81
CA ARG A 631 18.25 7.12 -15.95
C ARG A 631 17.75 8.50 -15.54
N THR A 632 16.74 8.57 -14.67
CA THR A 632 16.09 9.83 -14.28
C THR A 632 16.90 10.62 -13.25
N TYR A 633 17.63 9.96 -12.35
CA TYR A 633 18.27 10.61 -11.21
C TYR A 633 19.80 10.46 -11.23
N PRO A 634 20.57 11.56 -11.40
CA PRO A 634 22.03 11.50 -11.51
C PRO A 634 22.74 10.98 -10.26
N ASN A 635 22.09 11.05 -9.10
CA ASN A 635 22.61 10.57 -7.84
C ASN A 635 22.33 9.07 -7.59
N VAL A 636 21.75 8.35 -8.57
CA VAL A 636 21.46 6.92 -8.47
C VAL A 636 22.55 6.12 -9.20
N ARG A 637 23.06 5.08 -8.53
CA ARG A 637 24.00 4.10 -9.07
C ARG A 637 23.42 2.71 -8.89
N THR A 638 23.69 1.82 -9.84
CA THR A 638 23.12 0.47 -9.82
C THR A 638 24.21 -0.59 -9.87
N TYR A 639 23.91 -1.75 -9.29
CA TYR A 639 24.71 -2.96 -9.43
C TYR A 639 23.76 -4.16 -9.52
N HIS A 640 24.03 -5.09 -10.44
CA HIS A 640 23.19 -6.26 -10.67
C HIS A 640 23.98 -7.56 -10.43
N PHE A 641 23.44 -8.41 -9.57
CA PHE A 641 23.86 -9.81 -9.49
C PHE A 641 23.14 -10.65 -10.56
N PRO A 642 23.70 -11.82 -10.94
CA PRO A 642 22.99 -12.79 -11.76
C PRO A 642 21.66 -13.20 -11.11
N THR A 643 20.65 -13.50 -11.94
CA THR A 643 19.30 -13.90 -11.51
C THR A 643 19.34 -15.06 -10.52
N GLY A 644 18.48 -15.01 -9.49
CA GLY A 644 18.27 -16.12 -8.54
C GLY A 644 18.18 -15.73 -7.08
N GLY A 645 18.53 -14.50 -6.70
CA GLY A 645 18.52 -14.07 -5.30
C GLY A 645 19.62 -14.72 -4.46
N SER A 646 20.07 -14.06 -3.40
CA SER A 646 20.92 -14.67 -2.37
C SER A 646 20.13 -15.24 -1.20
N GLY A 647 18.80 -15.12 -1.23
CA GLY A 647 17.89 -15.54 -0.17
C GLY A 647 17.79 -14.59 1.03
N SER A 648 18.50 -13.45 1.00
CA SER A 648 18.55 -12.42 2.05
C SER A 648 19.01 -11.05 1.50
N ALA A 649 18.90 -9.99 2.28
CA ALA A 649 19.48 -8.69 1.93
C ALA A 649 21.01 -8.59 2.18
N SER A 650 21.67 -9.66 2.65
CA SER A 650 23.08 -9.62 3.07
C SER A 650 24.05 -9.36 1.91
N ARG A 651 23.98 -10.17 0.84
CA ARG A 651 24.84 -10.01 -0.34
C ARG A 651 24.75 -8.61 -0.95
N PRO A 652 23.56 -8.05 -1.20
CA PRO A 652 23.46 -6.70 -1.75
C PRO A 652 23.92 -5.61 -0.78
N ARG A 653 23.70 -5.74 0.54
CA ARG A 653 24.19 -4.77 1.54
C ARG A 653 25.72 -4.77 1.65
N ASN A 654 26.35 -5.95 1.69
CA ASN A 654 27.82 -6.07 1.70
C ASN A 654 28.42 -5.42 0.44
N LYS A 655 27.84 -5.71 -0.74
CA LYS A 655 28.28 -5.10 -2.00
C LYS A 655 28.05 -3.59 -2.03
N GLY A 656 26.93 -3.11 -1.51
CA GLY A 656 26.67 -1.67 -1.42
C GLY A 656 27.69 -0.92 -0.55
N LEU A 657 28.11 -1.50 0.59
CA LEU A 657 29.16 -0.91 1.43
C LEU A 657 30.54 -0.88 0.73
N GLU A 658 30.85 -1.91 -0.06
CA GLU A 658 32.04 -1.93 -0.92
C GLU A 658 32.01 -0.79 -1.94
N LEU A 659 30.86 -0.57 -2.58
CA LEU A 659 30.67 0.42 -3.65
C LEU A 659 30.51 1.86 -3.16
N ALA A 660 30.22 2.09 -1.88
CA ALA A 660 30.04 3.41 -1.29
C ALA A 660 31.28 4.30 -1.46
N THR A 661 31.09 5.52 -1.98
CA THR A 661 32.14 6.52 -2.19
C THR A 661 32.00 7.74 -1.28
N ALA A 662 30.82 8.00 -0.73
CA ALA A 662 30.60 9.11 0.18
C ALA A 662 31.27 8.86 1.56
N PRO A 663 31.62 9.93 2.31
CA PRO A 663 32.25 9.80 3.64
C PRO A 663 31.38 9.08 4.69
N PHE A 664 30.06 9.06 4.49
CA PHE A 664 29.10 8.42 5.39
C PHE A 664 28.21 7.44 4.62
N VAL A 665 27.70 6.41 5.32
CA VAL A 665 26.86 5.36 4.75
C VAL A 665 25.66 5.04 5.66
N THR A 666 24.54 4.69 5.04
CA THR A 666 23.34 4.13 5.69
C THR A 666 22.70 3.07 4.79
N TYR A 667 21.69 2.38 5.29
CA TYR A 667 20.92 1.36 4.58
C TYR A 667 19.44 1.72 4.61
N LEU A 668 18.71 1.37 3.56
CA LEU A 668 17.25 1.47 3.53
C LEU A 668 16.68 0.35 2.66
N ASP A 669 15.74 -0.42 3.20
CA ASP A 669 15.08 -1.50 2.44
C ASP A 669 13.99 -0.94 1.51
N PRO A 670 13.73 -1.57 0.35
CA PRO A 670 12.80 -1.06 -0.66
C PRO A 670 11.37 -0.92 -0.16
N ASP A 671 10.96 -1.73 0.82
CA ASP A 671 9.65 -1.71 1.46
C ASP A 671 9.58 -0.85 2.72
N ASN A 672 10.62 -0.07 3.03
CA ASN A 672 10.69 0.81 4.19
C ASN A 672 10.80 2.27 3.76
N GLU A 673 10.67 3.20 4.72
CA GLU A 673 10.72 4.64 4.44
C GLU A 673 11.70 5.35 5.37
N ALA A 674 12.54 6.23 4.82
CA ALA A 674 13.24 7.24 5.59
C ALA A 674 12.25 8.30 6.09
N VAL A 675 12.40 8.72 7.35
CA VAL A 675 11.48 9.67 7.97
C VAL A 675 12.03 11.09 7.88
N GLU A 676 11.36 11.92 7.08
CA GLU A 676 11.63 13.36 6.97
C GLU A 676 13.12 13.66 6.69
N ASN A 677 13.76 14.49 7.53
CA ASN A 677 15.19 14.78 7.49
C ASN A 677 15.99 13.88 8.46
N GLY A 678 15.52 12.67 8.75
CA GLY A 678 16.15 11.75 9.70
C GLY A 678 17.64 11.52 9.41
N PHE A 679 17.95 11.04 8.20
CA PHE A 679 19.34 10.84 7.77
C PHE A 679 20.15 12.13 7.74
N ALA A 680 19.59 13.25 7.27
CA ALA A 680 20.26 14.55 7.28
C ALA A 680 20.63 15.02 8.69
N ARG A 681 19.78 14.74 9.68
CA ARG A 681 20.06 15.06 11.09
C ARG A 681 21.17 14.18 11.65
N LEU A 682 21.16 12.88 11.37
CA LEU A 682 22.22 11.97 11.81
C LEU A 682 23.57 12.32 11.16
N TRP A 683 23.57 12.58 9.85
CA TRP A 683 24.74 13.06 9.12
C TRP A 683 25.30 14.34 9.74
N LYS A 684 24.44 15.34 10.00
CA LYS A 684 24.86 16.61 10.60
C LYS A 684 25.47 16.43 11.99
N LEU A 685 25.00 15.46 12.78
CA LEU A 685 25.59 15.14 14.08
C LEU A 685 27.04 14.63 13.94
N LEU A 686 27.39 13.96 12.85
CA LEU A 686 28.74 13.43 12.63
C LEU A 686 29.71 14.43 12.00
N GLN A 687 29.23 15.58 11.54
CA GLN A 687 30.08 16.61 10.95
C GLN A 687 31.03 17.21 12.01
N GLY A 688 32.29 17.43 11.62
CA GLY A 688 33.30 18.10 12.44
C GLY A 688 33.78 17.34 13.69
N ASN A 689 33.51 16.03 13.79
CA ASN A 689 33.98 15.19 14.89
C ASN A 689 34.43 13.81 14.38
N ASP A 690 34.73 12.89 15.29
CA ASP A 690 35.27 11.55 15.07
C ASP A 690 34.38 10.44 15.67
N ALA A 691 33.10 10.72 15.94
CA ALA A 691 32.16 9.66 16.29
C ALA A 691 32.01 8.65 15.13
N ASN A 692 31.98 7.35 15.46
CA ASN A 692 31.93 6.25 14.49
C ASN A 692 30.60 6.20 13.74
N PHE A 693 29.49 6.39 14.44
CA PHE A 693 28.15 6.46 13.87
C PHE A 693 27.19 7.28 14.76
N ALA A 694 26.06 7.67 14.18
CA ALA A 694 24.94 8.29 14.87
C ALA A 694 23.68 7.46 14.64
N ILE A 695 22.88 7.23 15.68
CA ILE A 695 21.66 6.40 15.64
C ILE A 695 20.47 7.14 16.25
N GLY A 696 19.28 6.91 15.68
CA GLY A 696 18.01 7.33 16.27
C GLY A 696 17.03 6.18 16.45
N ASN A 697 15.74 6.50 16.54
CA ASN A 697 14.66 5.55 16.78
C ASN A 697 14.05 5.02 15.48
N MET A 698 13.20 4.00 15.59
CA MET A 698 12.49 3.39 14.46
C MET A 698 10.99 3.33 14.75
N SER A 699 10.14 3.76 13.82
CA SER A 699 8.70 3.47 13.85
C SER A 699 8.45 2.10 13.28
N ILE A 700 7.49 1.38 13.84
CA ILE A 700 7.12 0.04 13.42
C ILE A 700 5.62 -0.01 13.21
N TRP A 701 5.23 -0.46 12.02
CA TRP A 701 3.87 -0.88 11.69
C TRP A 701 3.81 -2.41 11.65
N ARG A 702 3.01 -3.00 12.55
CA ARG A 702 2.64 -4.43 12.57
C ARG A 702 1.11 -4.53 12.59
N GLU A 703 0.54 -5.18 13.60
CA GLU A 703 -0.88 -5.07 13.98
C GLU A 703 -1.26 -3.66 14.46
N GLY A 704 -0.27 -2.85 14.83
CA GLY A 704 -0.45 -1.45 15.24
C GLY A 704 0.85 -0.65 15.12
N PHE A 705 0.78 0.62 15.53
CA PHE A 705 1.91 1.54 15.50
C PHE A 705 2.68 1.52 16.83
N ARG A 706 4.00 1.35 16.77
CA ARG A 706 4.89 1.57 17.93
C ARG A 706 6.19 2.23 17.52
N ILE A 707 6.90 2.81 18.48
CA ILE A 707 8.25 3.36 18.29
C ILE A 707 9.23 2.50 19.08
N ALA A 708 10.22 1.93 18.40
CA ALA A 708 11.39 1.33 19.04
C ALA A 708 12.34 2.46 19.47
N ARG A 709 12.36 2.73 20.78
CA ARG A 709 13.12 3.84 21.38
C ARG A 709 14.58 3.46 21.66
N TYR A 710 15.35 3.19 20.60
CA TYR A 710 16.79 2.89 20.70
C TYR A 710 17.54 3.95 21.49
N SER A 711 17.18 5.22 21.31
CA SER A 711 17.77 6.35 22.02
C SER A 711 17.72 6.20 23.54
N HIS A 712 16.58 5.72 24.06
CA HIS A 712 16.36 5.54 25.50
C HIS A 712 17.27 4.46 26.08
N PHE A 713 17.34 3.30 25.42
CA PHE A 713 18.19 2.19 25.87
C PHE A 713 19.67 2.56 25.78
N LEU A 714 20.11 3.12 24.65
CA LEU A 714 21.51 3.52 24.46
C LEU A 714 21.97 4.58 25.47
N LYS A 715 21.15 5.60 25.72
CA LYS A 715 21.49 6.67 26.68
C LYS A 715 21.51 6.20 28.13
N SER A 716 20.69 5.23 28.49
CA SER A 716 20.64 4.69 29.85
C SER A 716 21.78 3.71 30.13
N THR A 717 22.33 3.07 29.10
CA THR A 717 23.41 2.08 29.26
C THR A 717 24.82 2.68 29.17
N MET A 718 25.05 3.66 28.28
CA MET A 718 26.40 4.16 28.02
C MET A 718 26.75 5.40 28.84
N LYS A 719 28.03 5.52 29.23
CA LYS A 719 28.58 6.79 29.72
C LYS A 719 28.51 7.85 28.63
N SER A 720 28.30 9.10 29.04
CA SER A 720 28.14 10.25 28.15
C SER A 720 28.80 11.50 28.73
N ASP A 721 29.27 12.38 27.84
CA ASP A 721 29.69 13.75 28.16
C ASP A 721 28.62 14.79 27.74
N GLY A 722 27.39 14.32 27.51
CA GLY A 722 26.24 15.10 27.05
C GLY A 722 25.95 14.89 25.57
N GLU A 723 26.94 15.12 24.70
CA GLU A 723 26.76 15.00 23.24
C GLU A 723 27.19 13.63 22.71
N PHE A 724 28.27 13.08 23.26
CA PHE A 724 28.83 11.80 22.85
C PHE A 724 28.47 10.71 23.85
N HIS A 725 28.38 9.49 23.33
CA HIS A 725 28.20 8.27 24.11
C HIS A 725 29.35 7.32 23.81
N TYR A 726 29.84 6.65 24.84
CA TYR A 726 31.05 5.83 24.79
C TYR A 726 30.69 4.37 25.06
N PRO A 727 30.45 3.56 24.02
CA PRO A 727 30.28 2.12 24.17
C PRO A 727 31.54 1.50 24.75
N THR A 728 31.36 0.41 25.50
CA THR A 728 32.42 -0.46 26.00
C THR A 728 32.10 -1.89 25.62
N GLN A 729 33.02 -2.81 25.82
CA GLN A 729 32.78 -4.24 25.60
C GLN A 729 31.55 -4.76 26.39
N LYS A 730 31.26 -4.17 27.55
CA LYS A 730 30.09 -4.53 28.38
C LYS A 730 28.77 -3.96 27.86
N THR A 731 28.80 -2.96 26.98
CA THR A 731 27.56 -2.30 26.49
C THR A 731 26.58 -3.25 25.85
N LEU A 732 27.05 -4.28 25.12
CA LEU A 732 26.14 -5.31 24.58
C LEU A 732 25.48 -6.17 25.66
N VAL A 733 26.24 -6.51 26.70
CA VAL A 733 25.75 -7.28 27.86
C VAL A 733 24.70 -6.49 28.61
N ASP A 734 24.97 -5.21 28.88
CA ASP A 734 24.04 -4.30 29.58
C ASP A 734 22.79 -3.97 28.75
N LEU A 735 22.85 -4.17 27.43
CA LEU A 735 21.71 -4.10 26.52
C LEU A 735 21.02 -5.45 26.30
N GLU A 736 21.49 -6.52 26.94
CA GLU A 736 21.00 -7.90 26.77
C GLU A 736 20.96 -8.30 25.28
N PHE A 737 22.01 -7.91 24.53
CA PHE A 737 22.17 -8.15 23.10
C PHE A 737 20.94 -7.69 22.26
N ARG A 738 20.24 -6.65 22.70
CA ARG A 738 19.03 -6.14 22.03
C ARG A 738 19.30 -5.77 20.57
N ALA A 739 18.46 -6.30 19.69
CA ALA A 739 18.47 -5.97 18.27
C ALA A 739 18.08 -4.51 18.03
N MET A 740 18.83 -3.82 17.17
CA MET A 740 18.49 -2.50 16.64
C MET A 740 18.75 -2.48 15.13
N SER A 741 17.96 -1.70 14.41
CA SER A 741 18.03 -1.65 12.94
C SER A 741 19.16 -0.75 12.45
N ILE A 742 19.93 -1.27 11.50
CA ILE A 742 20.98 -0.55 10.77
C ILE A 742 20.43 0.54 9.84
N GLN A 743 19.11 0.54 9.60
CA GLN A 743 18.43 1.60 8.84
C GLN A 743 18.10 2.82 9.72
N ALA A 744 18.30 2.74 11.04
CA ALA A 744 18.10 3.87 11.97
C ALA A 744 19.40 4.66 12.25
N LEU A 745 20.48 4.40 11.51
CA LEU A 745 21.79 5.00 11.76
C LEU A 745 22.47 5.53 10.50
N VAL A 746 23.44 6.42 10.68
CA VAL A 746 24.42 6.82 9.67
C VAL A 746 25.80 6.56 10.27
N ALA A 747 26.68 5.88 9.52
CA ALA A 747 28.03 5.53 9.96
C ALA A 747 29.09 6.19 9.08
N ARG A 748 30.32 6.35 9.60
CA ARG A 748 31.48 6.69 8.76
C ARG A 748 31.84 5.52 7.87
N THR A 749 31.91 5.76 6.57
CA THR A 749 32.17 4.72 5.57
C THR A 749 33.53 4.06 5.79
N GLU A 750 34.59 4.85 5.97
CA GLU A 750 35.95 4.32 6.17
C GLU A 750 36.08 3.47 7.43
N TRP A 751 35.47 3.91 8.54
CA TRP A 751 35.46 3.14 9.78
C TRP A 751 34.73 1.82 9.60
N LEU A 752 33.49 1.86 9.11
CA LEU A 752 32.67 0.66 8.98
C LEU A 752 33.30 -0.36 8.01
N ARG A 753 33.82 0.11 6.88
CA ARG A 753 34.56 -0.74 5.92
C ARG A 753 35.86 -1.29 6.53
N GLY A 754 36.56 -0.48 7.32
CA GLY A 754 37.80 -0.87 8.00
C GLY A 754 37.62 -2.00 9.01
N LEU A 755 36.42 -2.18 9.57
CA LEU A 755 36.10 -3.32 10.44
C LEU A 755 36.01 -4.65 9.71
N LYS A 756 35.84 -4.64 8.37
CA LYS A 756 35.70 -5.85 7.54
C LYS A 756 34.60 -6.80 8.02
N LEU A 757 33.52 -6.25 8.58
CA LEU A 757 32.34 -7.01 8.98
C LEU A 757 31.55 -7.42 7.74
N GLU A 758 31.06 -8.65 7.73
CA GLU A 758 30.18 -9.15 6.68
C GLU A 758 28.84 -9.58 7.28
N GLN A 759 27.77 -9.24 6.56
CA GLN A 759 26.45 -9.79 6.83
C GLN A 759 26.40 -11.21 6.25
N PRO A 760 26.11 -12.26 7.05
CA PRO A 760 26.10 -13.63 6.56
C PRO A 760 25.08 -13.82 5.42
N VAL A 761 25.54 -14.34 4.27
CA VAL A 761 24.70 -14.50 3.08
C VAL A 761 23.65 -15.60 3.29
N GLY A 762 22.40 -15.32 2.90
CA GLY A 762 21.26 -16.23 3.06
C GLY A 762 20.62 -16.21 4.44
N ALA A 763 21.16 -15.43 5.38
CA ALA A 763 20.68 -15.36 6.76
C ALA A 763 19.45 -14.46 6.95
N VAL A 764 18.56 -14.87 7.87
CA VAL A 764 17.53 -13.99 8.47
C VAL A 764 18.11 -13.34 9.74
N GLY A 765 17.75 -12.09 10.06
CA GLY A 765 18.23 -11.41 11.29
C GLY A 765 19.70 -10.96 11.26
N GLN A 766 20.33 -11.04 10.08
CA GLN A 766 21.70 -10.62 9.82
C GLN A 766 21.96 -9.14 10.15
N ASP A 767 20.97 -8.27 10.02
CA ASP A 767 21.07 -6.84 10.26
C ASP A 767 21.27 -6.51 11.74
N SER A 768 20.54 -7.25 12.59
CA SER A 768 20.62 -7.15 14.04
C SER A 768 21.98 -7.65 14.54
N TYR A 769 22.50 -8.72 13.95
CA TYR A 769 23.85 -9.22 14.22
C TYR A 769 24.92 -8.22 13.79
N PHE A 770 24.81 -7.67 12.58
CA PHE A 770 25.74 -6.66 12.08
C PHE A 770 25.75 -5.41 12.98
N PHE A 771 24.58 -4.96 13.45
CA PHE A 771 24.51 -3.86 14.43
C PHE A 771 25.21 -4.20 15.75
N GLN A 772 25.05 -5.41 16.28
CA GLN A 772 25.73 -5.83 17.51
C GLN A 772 27.25 -5.73 17.35
N GLN A 773 27.80 -6.21 16.23
CA GLN A 773 29.23 -6.08 15.93
C GLN A 773 29.65 -4.60 15.81
N MET A 774 28.87 -3.77 15.09
CA MET A 774 29.14 -2.34 14.98
C MET A 774 29.20 -1.64 16.34
N LEU A 775 28.26 -1.96 17.25
CA LEU A 775 28.22 -1.36 18.58
C LEU A 775 29.38 -1.84 19.46
N PHE A 776 29.80 -3.10 19.33
CA PHE A 776 30.94 -3.66 20.05
C PHE A 776 32.26 -2.96 19.69
N TYR A 777 32.50 -2.71 18.40
CA TYR A 777 33.74 -2.08 17.91
C TYR A 777 33.71 -0.55 17.94
N ALA A 778 32.58 0.07 18.24
CA ALA A 778 32.48 1.52 18.33
C ALA A 778 33.08 2.04 19.65
N THR A 779 33.86 3.11 19.55
CA THR A 779 34.47 3.78 20.71
C THR A 779 33.74 5.05 21.08
N LYS A 780 33.05 5.67 20.11
CA LYS A 780 32.31 6.92 20.30
C LYS A 780 31.15 7.02 19.32
N ILE A 781 29.95 7.29 19.81
CA ILE A 781 28.75 7.42 18.98
C ILE A 781 27.93 8.64 19.39
N LYS A 782 26.97 9.02 18.54
CA LYS A 782 25.93 9.99 18.89
C LYS A 782 24.54 9.35 18.87
N VAL A 783 23.67 9.81 19.77
CA VAL A 783 22.33 9.24 19.94
C VAL A 783 21.26 10.32 19.85
N LEU A 784 20.41 10.23 18.84
CA LEU A 784 19.35 11.19 18.56
C LEU A 784 17.99 10.64 19.00
N ASP A 785 17.25 11.37 19.83
CA ASP A 785 15.90 10.98 20.23
C ASP A 785 14.85 11.40 19.19
N ARG A 786 14.96 10.85 17.98
CA ARG A 786 14.04 11.07 16.85
C ARG A 786 13.89 9.79 16.05
N THR A 787 12.72 9.57 15.48
CA THR A 787 12.51 8.50 14.50
C THR A 787 13.25 8.81 13.21
N ILE A 788 13.96 7.82 12.67
CA ILE A 788 14.83 7.95 11.49
C ILE A 788 14.27 7.22 10.29
N HIS A 789 13.67 6.05 10.50
CA HIS A 789 12.99 5.29 9.46
C HIS A 789 11.75 4.59 10.02
N THR A 790 10.85 4.20 9.11
CA THR A 790 9.65 3.42 9.37
C THR A 790 9.82 2.02 8.79
N TYR A 791 9.60 1.01 9.63
CA TYR A 791 9.61 -0.40 9.29
C TYR A 791 8.18 -0.96 9.22
N TYR A 792 7.85 -1.66 8.13
CA TYR A 792 6.57 -2.33 7.92
C TYR A 792 6.75 -3.84 8.03
N SER A 793 6.25 -4.48 9.09
CA SER A 793 6.61 -5.88 9.40
C SER A 793 5.87 -6.95 8.58
N SER A 794 4.80 -6.56 7.90
CA SER A 794 3.78 -7.46 7.37
C SER A 794 3.54 -7.23 5.88
N VAL A 795 4.61 -7.15 5.10
CA VAL A 795 4.53 -7.20 3.64
C VAL A 795 4.31 -8.64 3.22
N GLU A 796 3.44 -8.89 2.25
CA GLU A 796 3.05 -10.22 1.76
C GLU A 796 4.26 -11.10 1.37
N SER A 797 5.32 -10.49 0.85
CA SER A 797 6.60 -11.13 0.50
C SER A 797 7.48 -11.50 1.70
N SER A 798 7.09 -11.12 2.92
CA SER A 798 7.83 -11.46 4.13
C SER A 798 7.71 -12.95 4.40
N THR A 799 8.87 -13.63 4.44
CA THR A 799 9.09 -15.08 4.65
C THR A 799 8.44 -15.71 5.91
N VAL A 800 7.52 -15.02 6.59
CA VAL A 800 7.10 -15.29 7.97
C VAL A 800 5.72 -15.95 8.07
N ASN A 801 4.96 -16.08 6.97
CA ASN A 801 3.56 -16.54 7.01
C ASN A 801 3.38 -18.06 6.84
N ALA A 802 4.36 -18.78 6.27
CA ALA A 802 4.42 -20.24 6.29
C ALA A 802 5.75 -20.71 6.91
N VAL A 803 5.72 -21.11 8.18
CA VAL A 803 6.91 -21.59 8.89
C VAL A 803 7.17 -23.04 8.47
N SER A 804 8.21 -23.25 7.67
CA SER A 804 8.68 -24.58 7.23
C SER A 804 10.06 -24.89 7.82
N VAL A 805 10.58 -26.10 7.64
CA VAL A 805 11.96 -26.43 8.05
C VAL A 805 12.98 -25.46 7.44
N LYS A 806 12.77 -25.04 6.19
CA LYS A 806 13.59 -24.04 5.49
C LYS A 806 13.68 -22.72 6.26
N TYR A 807 12.64 -22.33 7.01
CA TYR A 807 12.67 -21.14 7.86
C TYR A 807 13.77 -21.22 8.92
N PHE A 808 13.88 -22.33 9.64
CA PHE A 808 14.91 -22.53 10.66
C PHE A 808 16.30 -22.68 10.04
N ARG A 809 16.42 -23.40 8.90
CA ARG A 809 17.71 -23.53 8.21
C ARG A 809 18.29 -22.19 7.76
N LYS A 810 17.46 -21.17 7.47
CA LYS A 810 17.93 -19.81 7.18
C LYS A 810 18.61 -19.10 8.37
N TYR A 811 18.48 -19.61 9.60
CA TYR A 811 19.23 -19.11 10.75
C TYR A 811 20.63 -19.72 10.85
N LEU A 812 20.91 -20.87 10.22
CA LEU A 812 22.22 -21.54 10.34
C LEU A 812 23.40 -20.62 9.98
N PRO A 813 23.41 -19.90 8.82
CA PRO A 813 24.53 -19.02 8.49
C PRO A 813 24.72 -17.89 9.51
N LEU A 814 23.63 -17.42 10.13
CA LEU A 814 23.67 -16.39 11.17
C LEU A 814 24.27 -16.92 12.45
N GLU A 815 23.76 -18.04 12.94
CA GLU A 815 24.12 -18.58 14.25
C GLU A 815 25.53 -19.16 14.23
N ILE A 816 26.00 -19.71 13.10
CA ILE A 816 27.41 -20.10 12.91
C ILE A 816 28.30 -18.86 13.10
N ALA A 817 28.08 -17.81 12.29
CA ALA A 817 28.87 -16.60 12.34
C ALA A 817 28.81 -15.91 13.72
N ARG A 818 27.63 -15.85 14.34
CA ARG A 818 27.45 -15.26 15.67
C ARG A 818 28.20 -16.06 16.73
N SER A 819 28.10 -17.39 16.72
CA SER A 819 28.79 -18.22 17.71
C SER A 819 30.31 -18.09 17.62
N GLU A 820 30.87 -18.04 16.42
CA GLU A 820 32.31 -17.85 16.18
C GLU A 820 32.77 -16.48 16.70
N TRP A 821 32.06 -15.42 16.31
CA TRP A 821 32.36 -14.07 16.77
C TRP A 821 32.26 -13.92 18.29
N LEU A 822 31.21 -14.46 18.92
CA LEU A 822 31.04 -14.40 20.37
C LEU A 822 32.17 -15.11 21.14
N ARG A 823 32.72 -16.20 20.60
CA ARG A 823 33.93 -16.84 21.17
C ARG A 823 35.14 -15.94 21.01
N GLU A 824 35.34 -15.39 19.82
CA GLU A 824 36.46 -14.49 19.51
C GLU A 824 36.51 -13.28 20.45
N VAL A 825 35.35 -12.67 20.72
CA VAL A 825 35.28 -11.45 21.56
C VAL A 825 35.04 -11.71 23.04
N GLY A 826 34.97 -12.98 23.46
CA GLY A 826 34.79 -13.35 24.87
C GLY A 826 33.40 -13.02 25.45
N LEU A 827 32.36 -13.00 24.61
CA LEU A 827 30.97 -12.71 25.01
C LEU A 827 30.04 -13.93 24.97
N MET A 828 30.57 -15.12 24.67
CA MET A 828 29.79 -16.37 24.59
C MET A 828 28.97 -16.63 25.86
N ASP A 829 29.60 -16.59 27.03
CA ASP A 829 28.93 -16.88 28.32
C ASP A 829 27.78 -15.90 28.59
N ALA A 830 28.05 -14.60 28.43
CA ALA A 830 27.04 -13.57 28.62
C ALA A 830 25.86 -13.71 27.63
N TYR A 831 26.12 -14.10 26.38
CA TYR A 831 25.06 -14.33 25.41
C TYR A 831 24.20 -15.54 25.79
N ARG A 832 24.82 -16.61 26.27
CA ARG A 832 24.12 -17.81 26.73
C ARG A 832 23.18 -17.48 27.89
N ASP A 833 23.69 -16.80 28.91
CA ASP A 833 22.94 -16.46 30.13
C ASP A 833 21.80 -15.46 29.89
N LEU A 834 22.00 -14.51 28.97
CA LEU A 834 21.06 -13.40 28.78
C LEU A 834 20.12 -13.59 27.59
N LYS A 835 20.52 -14.37 26.58
CA LYS A 835 19.84 -14.34 25.27
C LYS A 835 19.53 -15.69 24.66
N LEU A 836 20.42 -16.67 24.73
CA LEU A 836 20.25 -17.95 24.03
C LEU A 836 18.95 -18.66 24.42
N GLU A 837 18.75 -18.87 25.72
CA GLU A 837 17.57 -19.58 26.23
C GLU A 837 16.27 -18.83 25.93
N GLN A 838 16.26 -17.50 26.11
CA GLN A 838 15.11 -16.68 25.75
C GLN A 838 14.79 -16.76 24.26
N PHE A 839 15.81 -16.80 23.39
CA PHE A 839 15.60 -16.88 21.96
C PHE A 839 15.08 -18.26 21.55
N LEU A 840 15.63 -19.33 22.13
CA LEU A 840 15.13 -20.69 21.90
C LEU A 840 13.66 -20.82 22.33
N SER A 841 13.33 -20.42 23.56
CA SER A 841 11.97 -20.58 24.09
C SER A 841 10.95 -19.65 23.44
N GLN A 842 11.24 -18.35 23.37
CA GLN A 842 10.26 -17.34 22.92
C GLN A 842 10.20 -17.17 21.40
N TRP A 843 11.24 -17.59 20.67
CA TRP A 843 11.29 -17.44 19.21
C TRP A 843 11.20 -18.78 18.48
N TYR A 844 12.19 -19.67 18.64
CA TYR A 844 12.23 -20.92 17.87
C TYR A 844 11.08 -21.87 18.23
N LEU A 845 10.90 -22.18 19.50
CA LEU A 845 9.83 -23.10 19.94
C LEU A 845 8.43 -22.50 19.69
N ALA A 846 8.28 -21.18 19.86
CA ALA A 846 7.02 -20.50 19.55
C ALA A 846 6.66 -20.60 18.05
N LYS A 847 7.66 -20.55 17.14
CA LYS A 847 7.47 -20.71 15.69
C LYS A 847 7.31 -22.16 15.27
N LEU A 848 7.95 -23.09 15.96
CA LEU A 848 7.83 -24.53 15.73
C LEU A 848 6.38 -25.01 15.82
N ASN A 849 5.58 -24.42 16.71
CA ASN A 849 4.14 -24.71 16.84
C ASN A 849 3.31 -24.37 15.58
N LYS A 850 3.88 -23.67 14.59
CA LYS A 850 3.25 -23.36 13.31
C LYS A 850 3.69 -24.27 12.16
N VAL A 851 4.64 -25.18 12.40
CA VAL A 851 5.11 -26.16 11.41
C VAL A 851 4.10 -27.29 11.31
N ALA A 852 3.86 -27.78 10.10
CA ALA A 852 2.99 -28.92 9.86
C ALA A 852 3.50 -30.17 10.63
N PRO A 853 2.61 -31.01 11.21
CA PRO A 853 3.02 -32.15 12.04
C PRO A 853 4.06 -33.07 11.39
N GLU A 854 3.92 -33.34 10.09
CA GLU A 854 4.80 -34.19 9.28
C GLU A 854 6.23 -33.65 9.11
N HIS A 855 6.46 -32.36 9.36
CA HIS A 855 7.77 -31.71 9.25
C HIS A 855 8.34 -31.26 10.60
N ARG A 856 7.63 -31.57 11.69
CA ARG A 856 7.98 -31.07 13.02
C ARG A 856 9.29 -31.66 13.52
N GLU A 857 9.50 -32.95 13.35
CA GLU A 857 10.72 -33.65 13.78
C GLU A 857 11.96 -33.10 13.07
N GLU A 858 11.92 -32.92 11.75
CA GLU A 858 13.02 -32.31 11.00
C GLU A 858 13.29 -30.87 11.46
N ALA A 859 12.24 -30.08 11.74
CA ALA A 859 12.40 -28.72 12.28
C ALA A 859 13.02 -28.72 13.69
N GLU A 860 12.62 -29.67 14.56
CA GLU A 860 13.21 -29.86 15.89
C GLU A 860 14.70 -30.18 15.80
N GLN A 861 15.12 -31.04 14.87
CA GLN A 861 16.54 -31.34 14.64
C GLN A 861 17.35 -30.12 14.21
N VAL A 862 16.82 -29.29 13.30
CA VAL A 862 17.48 -28.04 12.91
C VAL A 862 17.59 -27.07 14.09
N ILE A 863 16.58 -26.99 14.96
CA ILE A 863 16.64 -26.16 16.18
C ILE A 863 17.70 -26.68 17.17
N ALA A 864 17.82 -28.00 17.31
CA ALA A 864 18.86 -28.62 18.14
C ALA A 864 20.26 -28.32 17.59
N GLU A 865 20.46 -28.42 16.28
CA GLU A 865 21.70 -28.03 15.59
C GLU A 865 22.06 -26.57 15.88
N LEU A 866 21.12 -25.64 15.68
CA LEU A 866 21.31 -24.21 15.98
C LEU A 866 21.74 -23.96 17.43
N SER A 867 21.17 -24.70 18.37
CA SER A 867 21.45 -24.56 19.80
C SER A 867 22.84 -25.10 20.17
N ARG A 868 23.26 -26.22 19.55
CA ARG A 868 24.58 -26.84 19.77
C ARG A 868 25.74 -25.96 19.34
N LEU A 869 25.52 -25.03 18.41
CA LEU A 869 26.53 -24.04 18.00
C LEU A 869 27.04 -23.19 19.18
N TYR A 870 26.32 -23.13 20.30
CA TYR A 870 26.69 -22.38 21.50
C TYR A 870 27.39 -23.24 22.58
N GLY A 871 27.63 -24.52 22.30
CA GLY A 871 28.25 -25.46 23.25
C GLY A 871 27.31 -25.88 24.39
N ASP A 872 27.87 -26.52 25.41
CA ASP A 872 27.10 -27.03 26.56
C ASP A 872 26.51 -25.88 27.38
N TYR A 873 25.20 -25.94 27.63
CA TYR A 873 24.48 -24.93 28.42
C TYR A 873 23.48 -25.61 29.36
N GLN A 874 23.32 -25.08 30.56
CA GLN A 874 22.33 -25.56 31.52
C GLN A 874 21.01 -24.83 31.32
N TRP A 875 20.06 -25.51 30.68
CA TRP A 875 18.71 -25.01 30.47
C TRP A 875 17.91 -24.97 31.77
N THR A 876 17.12 -23.92 31.95
CA THR A 876 16.27 -23.66 33.11
C THR A 876 14.79 -23.47 32.72
N ASP A 877 14.50 -23.11 31.47
CA ASP A 877 13.16 -22.93 30.96
C ASP A 877 12.47 -24.30 30.78
N PRO A 878 11.29 -24.53 31.39
CA PRO A 878 10.60 -25.82 31.31
C PRO A 878 10.31 -26.29 29.88
N ALA A 879 9.98 -25.38 28.96
CA ALA A 879 9.67 -25.73 27.57
C ALA A 879 10.93 -26.16 26.80
N VAL A 880 12.09 -25.58 27.17
CA VAL A 880 13.38 -25.95 26.59
C VAL A 880 13.87 -27.28 27.13
N LEU A 881 13.70 -27.54 28.43
CA LEU A 881 13.99 -28.84 29.04
C LEU A 881 13.17 -29.96 28.38
N GLU A 882 11.86 -29.77 28.22
CA GLU A 882 10.97 -30.73 27.56
C GLU A 882 11.40 -30.97 26.09
N PHE A 883 11.79 -29.91 25.37
CA PHE A 883 12.32 -30.03 24.01
C PHE A 883 13.57 -30.92 23.97
N TRP A 884 14.54 -30.70 24.86
CA TRP A 884 15.77 -31.50 24.89
C TRP A 884 15.56 -32.93 25.37
N GLU A 885 14.60 -33.18 26.27
CA GLU A 885 14.20 -34.54 26.64
C GLU A 885 13.71 -35.33 25.42
N ARG A 886 12.88 -34.72 24.56
CA ARG A 886 12.41 -35.33 23.31
C ARG A 886 13.53 -35.59 22.32
N ILE A 887 14.40 -34.59 22.06
CA ILE A 887 15.55 -34.74 21.17
C ILE A 887 16.47 -35.89 21.64
N ASN A 888 16.82 -35.91 22.93
CA ASN A 888 17.69 -36.94 23.49
C ASN A 888 17.06 -38.35 23.45
N ALA A 889 15.73 -38.44 23.59
CA ALA A 889 15.02 -39.71 23.46
C ALA A 889 15.01 -40.22 22.00
N ALA A 890 14.79 -39.33 21.03
CA ALA A 890 14.82 -39.65 19.60
C ALA A 890 16.21 -40.15 19.16
N GLU A 891 17.27 -39.44 19.54
CA GLU A 891 18.66 -39.83 19.20
C GLU A 891 19.09 -41.16 19.84
N LYS A 892 18.54 -41.50 21.02
CA LYS A 892 18.76 -42.82 21.64
C LYS A 892 18.05 -43.93 20.88
N ALA A 893 16.83 -43.68 20.40
CA ALA A 893 16.07 -44.66 19.63
C ALA A 893 16.71 -44.93 18.26
N GLU A 894 17.25 -43.90 17.60
CA GLU A 894 17.94 -44.01 16.31
C GLU A 894 19.23 -44.84 16.42
N LYS A 895 20.05 -44.58 17.46
CA LYS A 895 21.26 -45.38 17.74
C LYS A 895 20.95 -46.85 18.05
N GLN A 896 19.87 -47.13 18.78
CA GLN A 896 19.44 -48.51 19.07
C GLN A 896 18.86 -49.22 17.84
N GLY A 897 18.31 -48.47 16.88
CA GLY A 897 17.84 -48.98 15.60
C GLY A 897 18.98 -49.34 14.65
N GLU A 898 19.99 -48.48 14.52
CA GLU A 898 21.18 -48.72 13.68
C GLU A 898 22.02 -49.91 14.17
N GLU A 899 22.19 -50.07 15.49
CA GLU A 899 22.87 -51.23 16.10
C GLU A 899 22.12 -52.56 15.84
N SER A 900 20.81 -52.52 15.58
CA SER A 900 20.01 -53.72 15.26
C SER A 900 20.02 -54.12 13.78
N THR A 901 20.42 -53.21 12.89
CA THR A 901 20.52 -53.45 11.43
C THR A 901 21.91 -53.89 10.97
N ASP A 902 22.97 -53.64 11.75
CA ASP A 902 24.32 -54.14 11.48
C ASP A 902 24.54 -55.60 11.95
N GLU A 903 23.57 -56.21 12.64
CA GLU A 903 23.57 -57.64 13.06
C GLU A 903 22.81 -58.59 12.08
N HIS A 904 22.55 -58.18 10.83
CA HIS A 904 21.92 -59.03 9.80
C HIS A 904 22.74 -59.21 8.52
#